data_AF-A0A9Q1H3R6-F1
#
_entry.id   AF-A0A9Q1H3R6-F1
#
_cell.length_a   1.000
_cell.length_b   1.000
_cell.length_c   1.000
_cell.angle_alpha   90.00
_cell.angle_beta   90.00
_cell.angle_gamma   90.00
#
_symmetry.space_group_name_H-M   'P 1'
#
loop_
_entity.id
_entity.type
_entity.pdbx_description
1 polymer ?
#
loop_
_entity_poly.entity_id
_entity_poly.type
_entity_poly.pdbx_seq_one_letter_code
_entity_poly.pdbx_strand_id
1 'polypeptide(L)'
;MNPAVLQQNVSAVLVEGNRQQAPDNSEFGERIDYATLAKKGIVTLTSGETVESTMAGKKSRGPKVKLKYQKYYIILFSVILIGVVITTVLQFWPHAIDSDSGGNNYYISAWNSLPEVRVMDSAPLPPKGDLECSYFTCFDVYRCSYETNRISLYIYPMKKYLDETGEPILGQISREFYDILIAISESQFFTPDPDKACIFVPPLDLLNQNSMNVEKVGQILAQLPRWNGGSNHLLFNMLPGTAPDFNTALDVPFGKAVLAGGGFSSWTYRPGYDVSLPVYNPTLAGVILPTQPENYQRPYLAISAQIGIHPEFRDQLNEIAAKRKDFLILHQCATTVEEGDQPPTTDKLCHGQEKKRYPHILQEATFCIILRRARLGQQALGDALFTGCIPVVAIDAYILPFSDVLDWRRAAILVREDDLPLLPKILDQVSVGRIMEMRKQGQFFWTKYFKSMKEITLTTLQILNDRVFPYAAKDDAWWNEPMPRQGAINPLFLPLIPPKSHGFTAVVLTYDREESLFAVINQISQTPSLSKVLVVWNNQEKSPPPVERWPKISKPLKVVQTKENKLSNRFYPYDEIETECILAIDDDIVMVTPDELEFGYEVWQEFPDRLVGYPGRLHLWDHETSKWKYESEWTNDISMVLTGVAFYHKYFSYLYTYKMSRHIRDWVDDHMNCEDIAMNFLVTNYTGKPPIKVAPRKKFKCPECTNAEMISANMEHMVERSECIAEFEKSYGMMPLKTVEFRADPVLFKDNVPKELKRFHDIGSL
;
A
#
# COMPACT_ATOMS: atom_id res chain seq x y z
N MET A 1 41.87 -7.01 16.14
CA MET A 1 41.69 -8.48 16.14
C MET A 1 40.84 -8.84 17.35
N ASN A 2 39.69 -9.48 17.09
CA ASN A 2 38.60 -9.90 18.00
C ASN A 2 37.80 -8.79 18.71
N PRO A 3 36.53 -9.04 19.12
CA PRO A 3 35.41 -9.76 18.48
C PRO A 3 34.07 -8.97 18.57
N ALA A 4 32.97 -9.54 18.04
CA ALA A 4 31.59 -9.01 17.98
C ALA A 4 31.39 -7.95 16.87
N VAL A 5 30.63 -8.22 15.80
CA VAL A 5 29.22 -8.60 15.77
C VAL A 5 28.98 -9.56 14.61
N LEU A 6 28.64 -10.80 14.94
CA LEU A 6 28.12 -11.81 14.01
C LEU A 6 26.84 -12.32 14.66
N GLN A 7 25.74 -11.60 14.45
CA GLN A 7 24.40 -12.02 14.85
C GLN A 7 23.31 -11.22 14.11
N GLN A 8 23.28 -11.38 12.78
CA GLN A 8 22.02 -11.46 12.05
C GLN A 8 21.84 -12.94 11.71
N ASN A 9 21.07 -13.65 12.53
CA ASN A 9 20.79 -15.07 12.32
C ASN A 9 19.29 -15.30 12.23
N VAL A 10 18.69 -14.83 11.13
CA VAL A 10 17.62 -15.53 10.40
C VAL A 10 17.78 -15.22 8.91
N SER A 11 17.72 -16.27 8.11
CA SER A 11 17.82 -16.24 6.65
C SER A 11 16.42 -16.47 6.07
N ALA A 12 15.51 -15.50 6.25
CA ALA A 12 14.20 -15.51 5.61
C ALA A 12 14.12 -14.38 4.56
N VAL A 13 13.63 -14.69 3.36
CA VAL A 13 13.26 -13.67 2.37
C VAL A 13 11.78 -13.40 2.54
N LEU A 14 11.44 -12.14 2.78
CA LEU A 14 10.07 -11.67 2.75
C LEU A 14 9.62 -11.66 1.30
N VAL A 15 8.76 -12.60 0.93
CA VAL A 15 8.12 -12.59 -0.39
C VAL A 15 6.84 -11.79 -0.26
N GLU A 16 6.93 -10.48 -0.43
CA GLU A 16 5.76 -9.68 -0.77
C GLU A 16 5.35 -10.06 -2.19
N GLY A 17 4.09 -10.46 -2.36
CA GLY A 17 3.55 -10.79 -3.67
C GLY A 17 3.58 -9.54 -4.56
N ASN A 18 4.58 -9.43 -5.44
CA ASN A 18 4.50 -8.50 -6.55
C ASN A 18 3.24 -8.82 -7.36
N ARG A 19 2.37 -7.81 -7.53
CA ARG A 19 1.23 -7.85 -8.46
C ARG A 19 1.75 -8.05 -9.88
N GLN A 20 1.95 -9.30 -10.27
CA GLN A 20 1.92 -9.72 -11.67
C GLN A 20 0.65 -10.55 -11.85
N GLN A 21 -0.20 -10.07 -12.76
CA GLN A 21 -1.32 -10.83 -13.31
C GLN A 21 -0.85 -12.23 -13.68
N ALA A 22 -1.56 -13.25 -13.19
CA ALA A 22 -1.44 -14.59 -13.73
C ALA A 22 -1.77 -14.55 -15.23
N PRO A 23 -0.93 -15.12 -16.12
CA PRO A 23 -1.35 -15.37 -17.48
C PRO A 23 -2.26 -16.60 -17.50
N ASP A 24 -3.43 -16.43 -18.10
CA ASP A 24 -4.41 -17.46 -18.33
C ASP A 24 -3.87 -18.53 -19.28
N ASN A 25 -4.19 -19.78 -18.99
CA ASN A 25 -3.81 -20.94 -19.80
C ASN A 25 -4.71 -21.01 -21.04
N SER A 26 -4.14 -20.77 -22.22
CA SER A 26 -4.69 -21.32 -23.47
C SER A 26 -3.54 -21.81 -24.36
N GLU A 27 -3.40 -23.14 -24.44
CA GLU A 27 -2.60 -23.81 -25.47
C GLU A 27 -3.27 -23.67 -26.84
N PHE A 28 -2.48 -23.24 -27.84
CA PHE A 28 -2.23 -23.90 -29.14
C PHE A 28 -1.84 -22.86 -30.21
N GLY A 29 -0.73 -23.08 -30.91
CA GLY A 29 -0.48 -22.47 -32.22
C GLY A 29 0.93 -21.96 -32.51
N GLU A 30 1.84 -22.89 -32.82
CA GLU A 30 2.96 -22.79 -33.79
C GLU A 30 3.89 -21.55 -33.80
N ARG A 31 5.14 -21.81 -33.37
CA ARG A 31 6.35 -21.07 -33.75
C ARG A 31 6.60 -21.16 -35.26
N ILE A 32 6.74 -20.03 -35.94
CA ILE A 32 7.49 -19.95 -37.21
C ILE A 32 8.57 -18.89 -37.09
N ASP A 33 9.80 -19.37 -37.23
CA ASP A 33 11.08 -18.68 -37.31
C ASP A 33 11.23 -18.04 -38.70
N TYR A 34 11.49 -16.73 -38.77
CA TYR A 34 11.74 -16.01 -40.03
C TYR A 34 13.14 -15.39 -40.01
N ALA A 35 14.13 -16.23 -40.26
CA ALA A 35 15.41 -15.82 -40.81
C ALA A 35 15.73 -16.66 -42.05
N THR A 36 16.24 -16.00 -43.09
CA THR A 36 16.80 -16.52 -44.36
C THR A 36 15.85 -16.55 -45.57
N LEU A 37 16.01 -15.56 -46.47
CA LEU A 37 16.23 -15.71 -47.93
C LEU A 37 15.76 -14.47 -48.72
N ALA A 38 16.58 -13.43 -48.77
CA ALA A 38 16.60 -12.48 -49.88
C ALA A 38 17.90 -12.69 -50.67
N LYS A 39 17.81 -13.48 -51.75
CA LYS A 39 18.88 -13.65 -52.75
C LYS A 39 18.33 -13.28 -54.13
N LYS A 40 19.17 -12.53 -54.87
CA LYS A 40 19.06 -11.97 -56.25
C LYS A 40 18.70 -10.48 -56.20
N GLY A 41 19.67 -9.57 -56.10
CA GLY A 41 20.70 -9.26 -57.10
C GLY A 41 20.47 -7.79 -57.49
N ILE A 42 21.42 -6.87 -57.55
CA ILE A 42 22.53 -6.81 -58.52
C ILE A 42 23.34 -5.51 -58.17
N VAL A 43 24.67 -5.67 -58.10
CA VAL A 43 25.78 -4.75 -58.46
C VAL A 43 26.04 -3.48 -57.60
N THR A 44 27.08 -3.45 -56.74
CA THR A 44 28.51 -3.01 -56.93
C THR A 44 28.67 -1.55 -57.43
N LEU A 45 29.45 -0.61 -56.85
CA LEU A 45 30.87 -0.60 -56.42
C LEU A 45 31.18 0.73 -55.63
N THR A 46 32.01 0.64 -54.58
CA THR A 46 33.19 1.47 -54.15
C THR A 46 33.27 2.96 -54.54
N SER A 47 33.93 3.91 -53.86
CA SER A 47 34.79 4.08 -52.67
C SER A 47 35.32 5.54 -52.74
N GLY A 48 35.79 6.13 -51.64
CA GLY A 48 36.91 7.11 -51.71
C GLY A 48 36.62 8.58 -51.39
N GLU A 49 37.01 8.97 -50.17
CA GLU A 49 37.83 10.13 -49.76
C GLU A 49 37.73 11.53 -50.41
N THR A 50 37.44 12.50 -49.51
CA THR A 50 38.01 13.86 -49.30
C THR A 50 38.80 14.59 -50.40
N VAL A 51 38.47 15.89 -50.64
CA VAL A 51 39.29 17.10 -50.36
C VAL A 51 38.67 18.38 -50.99
N GLU A 52 38.85 19.47 -50.24
CA GLU A 52 38.64 20.92 -50.42
C GLU A 52 38.39 21.58 -51.80
N SER A 53 37.55 22.65 -51.74
CA SER A 53 37.90 24.04 -52.08
C SER A 53 37.07 24.76 -53.16
N THR A 54 36.81 26.03 -52.85
CA THR A 54 36.60 27.20 -53.72
C THR A 54 35.23 27.53 -54.33
N MET A 55 34.80 28.75 -54.00
CA MET A 55 33.72 29.53 -54.61
C MET A 55 34.03 29.88 -56.08
N ALA A 56 33.02 29.81 -56.95
CA ALA A 56 32.79 30.82 -57.99
C ALA A 56 31.39 30.62 -58.61
N GLY A 57 30.56 31.66 -58.56
CA GLY A 57 29.20 31.64 -59.09
C GLY A 57 29.13 31.63 -60.62
N LYS A 58 28.09 30.98 -61.15
CA LYS A 58 27.49 31.30 -62.45
C LYS A 58 25.97 31.10 -62.39
N LYS A 59 25.26 32.22 -62.45
CA LYS A 59 23.79 32.30 -62.61
C LYS A 59 23.41 31.92 -64.05
N SER A 60 22.46 31.00 -64.23
CA SER A 60 21.64 30.93 -65.45
C SER A 60 20.14 30.95 -65.12
N ARG A 61 19.53 32.04 -65.57
CA ARG A 61 18.13 32.51 -65.57
C ARG A 61 17.02 31.44 -65.76
N GLY A 62 16.05 31.46 -64.85
CA GLY A 62 14.64 31.08 -65.09
C GLY A 62 13.76 32.32 -65.37
N PRO A 63 12.51 32.15 -65.85
CA PRO A 63 11.84 33.12 -66.71
C PRO A 63 11.25 34.34 -65.98
N LYS A 64 11.33 35.49 -66.67
CA LYS A 64 10.77 36.78 -66.28
C LYS A 64 9.24 36.76 -66.38
N VAL A 65 8.55 36.75 -65.24
CA VAL A 65 7.11 37.06 -65.20
C VAL A 65 6.93 38.58 -65.13
N LYS A 66 6.12 39.10 -66.06
CA LYS A 66 5.85 40.54 -66.24
C LYS A 66 5.17 41.12 -64.99
N LEU A 67 5.79 42.18 -64.46
CA LEU A 67 5.23 43.06 -63.45
C LEU A 67 3.97 43.76 -63.98
N LYS A 68 2.79 43.32 -63.56
CA LYS A 68 1.60 44.19 -63.58
C LYS A 68 0.76 44.14 -62.31
N TYR A 69 0.99 43.16 -61.43
CA TYR A 69 0.29 43.03 -60.15
C TYR A 69 1.25 42.79 -58.97
N GLN A 70 2.56 43.01 -59.14
CA GLN A 70 3.54 42.78 -58.06
C GLN A 70 3.24 43.63 -56.81
N LYS A 71 2.83 44.90 -56.99
CA LYS A 71 2.38 45.75 -55.88
C LYS A 71 1.09 45.22 -55.24
N TYR A 72 0.16 44.69 -56.03
CA TYR A 72 -1.09 44.11 -55.52
C TYR A 72 -0.84 42.86 -54.68
N TYR A 73 0.01 41.93 -55.15
CA TYR A 73 0.37 40.74 -54.39
C TYR A 73 1.24 41.04 -53.16
N ILE A 74 2.13 42.04 -53.23
CA ILE A 74 2.90 42.48 -52.05
C ILE A 74 1.94 43.10 -51.02
N ILE A 75 1.00 43.96 -51.43
CA ILE A 75 0.03 44.55 -50.52
C ILE A 75 -0.89 43.48 -49.92
N LEU A 76 -1.41 42.55 -50.73
CA LEU A 76 -2.26 41.45 -50.27
C LEU A 76 -1.51 40.55 -49.28
N PHE A 77 -0.26 40.21 -49.58
CA PHE A 77 0.57 39.41 -48.69
C PHE A 77 0.91 40.15 -47.39
N SER A 78 1.20 41.46 -47.45
CA SER A 78 1.39 42.28 -46.26
C SER A 78 0.12 42.40 -45.41
N VAL A 79 -1.07 42.51 -46.02
CA VAL A 79 -2.35 42.56 -45.28
C VAL A 79 -2.64 41.22 -44.63
N ILE A 80 -2.39 40.10 -45.30
CA ILE A 80 -2.54 38.76 -44.72
C ILE A 80 -1.52 38.54 -43.60
N LEU A 81 -0.25 38.93 -43.79
CA LEU A 81 0.79 38.81 -42.77
C LEU A 81 0.48 39.67 -41.55
N ILE A 82 0.04 40.92 -41.75
CA ILE A 82 -0.40 41.80 -40.66
C ILE A 82 -1.65 41.24 -39.99
N GLY A 83 -2.60 40.68 -40.74
CA GLY A 83 -3.77 40.01 -40.20
C GLY A 83 -3.39 38.82 -39.32
N VAL A 84 -2.47 37.97 -39.78
CA VAL A 84 -1.93 36.82 -39.02
C VAL A 84 -1.19 37.30 -37.78
N VAL A 85 -0.31 38.30 -37.90
CA VAL A 85 0.43 38.88 -36.77
C VAL A 85 -0.52 39.51 -35.76
N ILE A 86 -1.55 40.23 -36.21
CA ILE A 86 -2.58 40.80 -35.33
C ILE A 86 -3.41 39.69 -34.68
N THR A 87 -3.79 38.62 -35.38
CA THR A 87 -4.50 37.49 -34.76
C THR A 87 -3.63 36.72 -33.78
N THR A 88 -2.33 36.53 -34.07
CA THR A 88 -1.40 35.94 -33.11
C THR A 88 -1.12 36.88 -31.94
N VAL A 89 -1.04 38.19 -32.17
CA VAL A 89 -0.88 39.18 -31.09
C VAL A 89 -2.18 39.39 -30.34
N LEU A 90 -3.37 39.12 -30.89
CA LEU A 90 -4.63 39.16 -30.13
C LEU A 90 -4.92 37.84 -29.41
N GLN A 91 -4.47 36.69 -29.95
CA GLN A 91 -4.54 35.40 -29.26
C GLN A 91 -3.41 35.19 -28.24
N PHE A 92 -2.27 35.88 -28.40
CA PHE A 92 -1.10 35.79 -27.53
C PHE A 92 -0.62 37.14 -26.98
N TRP A 93 -1.38 38.24 -27.10
CA TRP A 93 -1.12 39.43 -26.27
C TRP A 93 -1.32 38.95 -24.83
N PRO A 94 -0.40 39.28 -23.91
CA PRO A 94 -0.73 39.17 -22.51
C PRO A 94 -1.76 40.27 -22.29
N HIS A 95 -3.04 39.89 -22.29
CA HIS A 95 -3.79 40.23 -21.11
C HIS A 95 -3.01 39.58 -19.98
N ALA A 96 -2.05 40.34 -19.44
CA ALA A 96 -1.68 40.26 -18.05
C ALA A 96 -2.98 40.56 -17.30
N ILE A 97 -3.82 39.54 -17.24
CA ILE A 97 -4.76 39.35 -16.17
C ILE A 97 -3.80 39.12 -15.01
N ASP A 98 -3.48 40.21 -14.30
CA ASP A 98 -3.34 40.10 -12.87
C ASP A 98 -4.62 39.41 -12.43
N SER A 99 -4.55 38.09 -12.32
CA SER A 99 -5.54 37.33 -11.58
C SER A 99 -5.27 37.71 -10.14
N ASP A 100 -5.79 38.87 -9.75
CA ASP A 100 -6.01 39.24 -8.37
C ASP A 100 -7.17 38.36 -7.87
N SER A 101 -6.94 37.05 -7.88
CA SER A 101 -7.66 36.15 -7.00
C SER A 101 -7.23 36.61 -5.62
N GLY A 102 -8.16 37.24 -4.89
CA GLY A 102 -7.99 37.72 -3.53
C GLY A 102 -7.67 36.60 -2.55
N GLY A 103 -6.52 35.97 -2.72
CA GLY A 103 -5.76 35.37 -1.65
C GLY A 103 -5.27 36.54 -0.84
N ASN A 104 -5.76 36.67 0.39
CA ASN A 104 -5.06 37.45 1.39
C ASN A 104 -3.62 36.91 1.41
N ASN A 105 -2.69 37.59 0.74
CA ASN A 105 -1.28 37.25 0.76
C ASN A 105 -0.89 37.25 2.23
N TYR A 106 -0.61 36.07 2.76
CA TYR A 106 -0.15 35.93 4.13
C TYR A 106 1.29 36.42 4.16
N TYR A 107 1.46 37.71 4.47
CA TYR A 107 2.77 38.31 4.56
C TYR A 107 3.49 37.77 5.80
N ILE A 108 4.49 36.92 5.59
CA ILE A 108 5.52 36.70 6.61
C ILE A 108 6.17 38.07 6.83
N SER A 109 5.94 38.68 8.00
CA SER A 109 6.39 40.03 8.33
C SER A 109 7.91 40.24 8.17
N ALA A 110 8.67 39.14 8.14
CA ALA A 110 10.11 39.09 7.98
C ALA A 110 10.60 38.77 6.55
N TRP A 111 9.73 38.59 5.54
CA TRP A 111 10.13 38.18 4.18
C TRP A 111 11.17 39.11 3.56
N ASN A 112 10.99 40.42 3.71
CA ASN A 112 11.91 41.44 3.20
C ASN A 112 13.23 41.53 3.98
N SER A 113 13.33 40.87 5.14
CA SER A 113 14.53 40.83 5.99
C SER A 113 15.35 39.54 5.84
N LEU A 114 14.92 38.61 4.97
CA LEU A 114 15.62 37.36 4.74
C LEU A 114 16.96 37.58 3.99
N PRO A 115 18.00 36.81 4.31
CA PRO A 115 19.26 36.87 3.58
C PRO A 115 19.08 36.43 2.13
N GLU A 116 19.69 37.17 1.20
CA GLU A 116 19.62 36.90 -0.24
C GLU A 116 20.80 36.02 -0.70
N VAL A 117 20.53 35.07 -1.59
CA VAL A 117 21.53 34.20 -2.22
C VAL A 117 21.34 34.25 -3.73
N ARG A 118 22.41 34.58 -4.46
CA ARG A 118 22.41 34.59 -5.93
C ARG A 118 22.80 33.23 -6.49
N VAL A 119 21.99 32.69 -7.39
CA VAL A 119 22.21 31.37 -8.03
C VAL A 119 22.72 31.60 -9.45
N MET A 120 24.00 31.27 -9.67
CA MET A 120 24.62 31.37 -10.99
C MET A 120 24.07 30.32 -11.97
N ASP A 121 24.00 30.65 -13.25
CA ASP A 121 23.60 29.73 -14.33
C ASP A 121 24.53 28.52 -14.42
N SER A 122 25.82 28.72 -14.10
CA SER A 122 26.84 27.67 -14.06
C SER A 122 26.78 26.74 -12.84
N ALA A 123 25.82 26.94 -11.93
CA ALA A 123 25.67 26.11 -10.75
C ALA A 123 25.38 24.65 -11.13
N PRO A 124 25.99 23.67 -10.41
CA PRO A 124 25.76 22.27 -10.71
C PRO A 124 24.31 21.90 -10.46
N LEU A 125 23.77 21.07 -11.34
CA LEU A 125 22.48 20.43 -11.16
C LEU A 125 22.67 19.06 -10.49
N PRO A 126 21.80 18.69 -9.54
CA PRO A 126 21.78 17.32 -9.07
C PRO A 126 21.26 16.40 -10.19
N PRO A 127 21.53 15.09 -10.13
CA PRO A 127 20.90 14.15 -11.04
C PRO A 127 19.37 14.22 -10.90
N LYS A 128 18.66 13.77 -11.94
CA LYS A 128 17.21 13.52 -11.85
C LYS A 128 16.93 12.53 -10.71
N GLY A 129 15.67 12.50 -10.26
CA GLY A 129 15.23 11.55 -9.23
C GLY A 129 15.63 10.11 -9.58
N ASP A 130 16.38 9.46 -8.70
CA ASP A 130 16.84 8.08 -8.89
C ASP A 130 15.72 7.11 -8.51
N LEU A 131 15.19 6.38 -9.51
CA LEU A 131 14.08 5.44 -9.37
C LEU A 131 14.51 4.13 -8.69
N GLU A 132 15.81 3.81 -8.65
CA GLU A 132 16.35 2.63 -7.98
C GLU A 132 16.58 2.87 -6.48
N CYS A 133 16.21 4.06 -5.98
CA CYS A 133 16.33 4.38 -4.57
C CYS A 133 15.36 3.56 -3.72
N SER A 134 15.97 2.82 -2.80
CA SER A 134 15.31 2.15 -1.69
C SER A 134 15.83 2.73 -0.37
N TYR A 135 15.15 2.37 0.71
CA TYR A 135 15.54 2.79 2.04
C TYR A 135 16.95 2.29 2.44
N PHE A 136 17.43 1.20 1.83
CA PHE A 136 18.75 0.64 2.09
C PHE A 136 19.85 1.19 1.17
N THR A 137 19.50 1.80 0.03
CA THR A 137 20.48 2.23 -0.99
C THR A 137 20.69 3.74 -1.03
N CYS A 138 19.67 4.52 -0.68
CA CYS A 138 19.69 5.98 -0.82
C CYS A 138 19.49 6.76 0.49
N PHE A 139 19.02 6.09 1.55
CA PHE A 139 18.83 6.68 2.86
C PHE A 139 19.90 6.17 3.84
N ASP A 140 20.57 7.09 4.52
CA ASP A 140 21.57 6.78 5.54
C ASP A 140 20.91 6.71 6.92
N VAL A 141 20.53 5.49 7.29
CA VAL A 141 19.89 5.17 8.59
C VAL A 141 20.83 5.44 9.76
N TYR A 142 22.15 5.38 9.57
CA TYR A 142 23.12 5.57 10.65
C TYR A 142 23.16 6.99 11.19
N ARG A 143 22.60 7.96 10.45
CA ARG A 143 22.43 9.34 10.91
C ARG A 143 21.26 9.51 11.89
N CYS A 144 20.38 8.52 11.96
CA CYS A 144 19.20 8.57 12.80
C CYS A 144 19.56 7.98 14.17
N SER A 145 19.58 8.82 15.19
CA SER A 145 19.97 8.39 16.55
C SER A 145 19.01 7.33 17.09
N TYR A 146 19.56 6.19 17.50
CA TYR A 146 18.81 5.06 18.06
C TYR A 146 18.33 5.29 19.50
N GLU A 147 18.77 6.37 20.17
CA GLU A 147 18.52 6.55 21.61
C GLU A 147 17.06 6.88 21.96
N THR A 148 16.23 7.28 21.00
CA THR A 148 14.86 7.77 21.29
C THR A 148 13.74 7.16 20.43
N ASN A 149 14.01 6.09 19.67
CA ASN A 149 13.04 5.44 18.75
C ASN A 149 12.26 6.45 17.87
N ARG A 150 12.87 7.60 17.57
CA ARG A 150 12.24 8.69 16.84
C ARG A 150 13.22 9.35 15.89
N ILE A 151 12.72 9.77 14.73
CA ILE A 151 13.50 10.60 13.80
C ILE A 151 13.61 12.04 14.30
N SER A 152 14.66 12.70 13.86
CA SER A 152 14.94 14.11 14.10
C SER A 152 15.00 14.85 12.76
N LEU A 153 14.24 15.94 12.64
CA LEU A 153 14.14 16.76 11.44
C LEU A 153 14.71 18.15 11.68
N TYR A 154 15.55 18.60 10.76
CA TYR A 154 16.06 19.96 10.73
C TYR A 154 15.52 20.70 9.51
N ILE A 155 14.95 21.88 9.75
CA ILE A 155 14.48 22.78 8.70
C ILE A 155 15.63 23.74 8.36
N TYR A 156 16.01 23.84 7.10
CA TYR A 156 17.04 24.81 6.71
C TYR A 156 16.56 26.24 6.98
N PRO A 157 17.49 27.19 7.28
CA PRO A 157 17.13 28.59 7.40
C PRO A 157 16.51 29.13 6.10
N MET A 158 15.43 29.91 6.22
CA MET A 158 14.80 30.58 5.09
C MET A 158 15.75 31.60 4.47
N LYS A 159 15.83 31.59 3.14
CA LYS A 159 16.63 32.52 2.33
C LYS A 159 15.86 32.93 1.08
N LYS A 160 16.15 34.10 0.56
CA LYS A 160 15.61 34.56 -0.73
C LYS A 160 16.60 34.21 -1.84
N TYR A 161 16.16 33.42 -2.81
CA TYR A 161 16.99 33.00 -3.93
C TYR A 161 16.72 33.88 -5.14
N LEU A 162 17.76 34.55 -5.61
CA LEU A 162 17.74 35.42 -6.78
C LEU A 162 18.54 34.80 -7.91
N ASP A 163 18.13 35.04 -9.14
CA ASP A 163 18.93 34.70 -10.31
C ASP A 163 20.09 35.70 -10.51
N GLU A 164 20.85 35.54 -11.60
CA GLU A 164 21.96 36.44 -11.93
C GLU A 164 21.50 37.88 -12.17
N THR A 165 20.29 38.07 -12.71
CA THR A 165 19.69 39.37 -13.00
C THR A 165 19.13 40.07 -11.76
N GLY A 166 18.98 39.34 -10.65
CA GLY A 166 18.42 39.84 -9.39
C GLY A 166 16.91 39.59 -9.25
N GLU A 167 16.30 38.84 -10.16
CA GLU A 167 14.89 38.44 -10.10
C GLU A 167 14.73 37.23 -9.16
N PRO A 168 13.63 37.14 -8.40
CA PRO A 168 13.38 36.01 -7.50
C PRO A 168 13.09 34.72 -8.28
N ILE A 169 13.81 33.64 -7.95
CA ILE A 169 13.63 32.32 -8.58
C ILE A 169 12.35 31.63 -8.11
N LEU A 170 12.02 31.82 -6.82
CA LEU A 170 10.81 31.30 -6.18
C LEU A 170 9.96 32.47 -5.69
N GLY A 171 8.65 32.31 -5.79
CA GLY A 171 7.68 33.24 -5.22
C GLY A 171 7.68 33.24 -3.69
N GLN A 172 6.74 33.99 -3.11
CA GLN A 172 6.45 33.89 -1.68
C GLN A 172 5.95 32.50 -1.33
N ILE A 173 6.31 32.03 -0.14
CA ILE A 173 5.85 30.75 0.40
C ILE A 173 4.31 30.76 0.53
N SER A 174 3.64 29.73 0.02
CA SER A 174 2.20 29.54 0.20
C SER A 174 1.85 29.29 1.66
N ARG A 175 0.59 29.58 2.03
CA ARG A 175 0.08 29.29 3.36
C ARG A 175 0.19 27.79 3.67
N GLU A 176 -0.12 26.95 2.70
CA GLU A 176 -0.10 25.50 2.83
C GLU A 176 1.30 24.98 3.13
N PHE A 177 2.33 25.48 2.42
CA PHE A 177 3.71 25.09 2.69
C PHE A 177 4.22 25.67 4.02
N TYR A 178 3.80 26.88 4.39
CA TYR A 178 4.08 27.44 5.71
C TYR A 178 3.50 26.60 6.85
N ASP A 179 2.26 26.11 6.70
CA ASP A 179 1.61 25.21 7.65
C ASP A 179 2.40 23.89 7.81
N ILE A 180 3.02 23.37 6.73
CA ILE A 180 3.94 22.22 6.80
C ILE A 180 5.14 22.55 7.70
N LEU A 181 5.81 23.69 7.46
CA LEU A 181 7.00 24.08 8.23
C LEU A 181 6.67 24.28 9.71
N ILE A 182 5.54 24.92 10.02
CA ILE A 182 5.04 25.04 11.40
C ILE A 182 4.78 23.66 11.99
N ALA A 183 4.03 22.80 11.30
CA ALA A 183 3.70 21.47 11.78
C ALA A 183 4.95 20.63 12.09
N ILE A 184 6.01 20.75 11.27
CA ILE A 184 7.30 20.13 11.57
C ILE A 184 7.90 20.76 12.83
N SER A 185 8.03 22.08 12.88
CA SER A 185 8.71 22.80 13.98
C SER A 185 8.06 22.60 15.36
N GLU A 186 6.73 22.45 15.41
CA GLU A 186 5.97 22.18 16.64
C GLU A 186 5.93 20.69 17.01
N SER A 187 6.36 19.81 16.09
CA SER A 187 6.30 18.37 16.32
C SER A 187 7.42 17.87 17.23
N GLN A 188 7.21 16.69 17.81
CA GLN A 188 8.23 15.96 18.58
C GLN A 188 9.46 15.54 17.75
N PHE A 189 9.37 15.65 16.42
CA PHE A 189 10.43 15.25 15.51
C PHE A 189 11.41 16.40 15.22
N PHE A 190 11.09 17.66 15.54
CA PHE A 190 11.97 18.78 15.22
C PHE A 190 13.25 18.81 16.09
N THR A 191 14.37 19.16 15.46
CA THR A 191 15.62 19.52 16.13
C THR A 191 16.16 20.83 15.58
N PRO A 192 16.59 21.78 16.44
CA PRO A 192 17.31 22.97 15.99
C PRO A 192 18.78 22.69 15.66
N ASP A 193 19.30 21.53 16.07
CA ASP A 193 20.69 21.11 15.87
C ASP A 193 20.82 20.27 14.58
N PRO A 194 21.52 20.75 13.55
CA PRO A 194 21.70 20.03 12.29
C PRO A 194 22.60 18.79 12.41
N ASP A 195 23.45 18.69 13.44
CA ASP A 195 24.31 17.51 13.64
C ASP A 195 23.53 16.35 14.27
N LYS A 196 22.41 16.63 14.96
CA LYS A 196 21.49 15.62 15.48
C LYS A 196 20.41 15.22 14.49
N ALA A 197 20.32 15.87 13.33
CA ALA A 197 19.23 15.67 12.38
C ALA A 197 19.41 14.40 11.54
N CYS A 198 18.38 13.54 11.59
CA CYS A 198 18.21 12.38 10.73
C CYS A 198 17.77 12.81 9.33
N ILE A 199 16.82 13.74 9.21
CA ILE A 199 16.26 14.22 7.93
C ILE A 199 16.34 15.74 7.83
N PHE A 200 16.61 16.26 6.64
CA PHE A 200 16.70 17.68 6.33
C PHE A 200 15.54 18.13 5.43
N VAL A 201 14.92 19.26 5.77
CA VAL A 201 13.78 19.82 5.03
C VAL A 201 14.15 21.21 4.52
N PRO A 202 14.34 21.38 3.19
CA PRO A 202 14.51 22.69 2.57
C PRO A 202 13.20 23.50 2.64
N PRO A 203 13.22 24.78 3.05
CA PRO A 203 12.05 25.65 3.04
C PRO A 203 11.81 26.21 1.62
N LEU A 204 11.75 25.32 0.63
CA LEU A 204 11.42 25.65 -0.76
C LEU A 204 10.00 25.18 -1.03
N ASP A 205 9.11 26.10 -1.40
CA ASP A 205 7.73 25.74 -1.70
C ASP A 205 7.64 25.04 -3.05
N LEU A 206 7.64 23.70 -3.01
CA LEU A 206 7.55 22.84 -4.17
C LEU A 206 6.15 22.25 -4.35
N LEU A 207 5.13 22.73 -3.64
CA LEU A 207 3.80 22.11 -3.64
C LEU A 207 3.13 22.15 -5.01
N ASN A 208 3.37 23.19 -5.78
CA ASN A 208 2.80 23.40 -7.12
C ASN A 208 3.86 23.82 -8.14
N GLN A 209 4.02 23.02 -9.19
CA GLN A 209 5.07 23.24 -10.19
C GLN A 209 4.74 24.29 -11.27
N ASN A 210 3.48 24.74 -11.39
CA ASN A 210 3.03 25.59 -12.51
C ASN A 210 3.84 26.88 -12.70
N SER A 211 4.40 27.46 -11.64
CA SER A 211 5.09 28.75 -11.66
C SER A 211 6.57 28.65 -11.26
N MET A 212 7.19 27.46 -11.40
CA MET A 212 8.56 27.22 -10.96
C MET A 212 9.51 26.95 -12.13
N ASN A 213 10.69 27.58 -12.10
CA ASN A 213 11.81 27.18 -12.96
C ASN A 213 12.49 25.94 -12.36
N VAL A 214 12.17 24.77 -12.89
CA VAL A 214 12.60 23.47 -12.35
C VAL A 214 14.13 23.32 -12.27
N GLU A 215 14.85 23.88 -13.24
CA GLU A 215 16.31 23.81 -13.31
C GLU A 215 16.95 24.68 -12.22
N LYS A 216 16.49 25.93 -12.10
CA LYS A 216 16.97 26.86 -11.08
C LYS A 216 16.72 26.36 -9.66
N VAL A 217 15.57 25.75 -9.42
CA VAL A 217 15.28 25.12 -8.12
C VAL A 217 16.21 23.93 -7.85
N GLY A 218 16.50 23.11 -8.86
CA GLY A 218 17.50 22.04 -8.75
C GLY A 218 18.89 22.56 -8.37
N GLN A 219 19.32 23.68 -8.98
CA GLN A 219 20.59 24.33 -8.64
C GLN A 219 20.61 24.81 -7.18
N ILE A 220 19.50 25.35 -6.67
CA ILE A 220 19.37 25.73 -5.26
C ILE A 220 19.59 24.52 -4.36
N LEU A 221 18.94 23.39 -4.64
CA LEU A 221 19.07 22.16 -3.87
C LEU A 221 20.52 21.67 -3.81
N ALA A 222 21.23 21.66 -4.95
CA ALA A 222 22.63 21.23 -5.01
C ALA A 222 23.58 22.13 -4.22
N GLN A 223 23.23 23.39 -3.99
CA GLN A 223 24.01 24.35 -3.18
C GLN A 223 23.70 24.28 -1.69
N LEU A 224 22.68 23.52 -1.26
CA LEU A 224 22.36 23.40 0.15
C LEU A 224 23.51 22.72 0.91
N PRO A 225 23.94 23.28 2.06
CA PRO A 225 24.93 22.62 2.90
C PRO A 225 24.44 21.23 3.28
N ARG A 226 25.27 20.19 3.14
CA ARG A 226 24.92 18.79 3.47
C ARG A 226 23.87 18.15 2.55
N TRP A 227 23.56 18.71 1.38
CA TRP A 227 22.66 18.10 0.39
C TRP A 227 23.04 16.63 0.10
N ASN A 228 24.34 16.32 -0.02
CA ASN A 228 24.86 14.96 -0.20
C ASN A 228 24.12 14.15 -1.29
N GLY A 229 23.86 14.81 -2.42
CA GLY A 229 23.12 14.21 -3.54
C GLY A 229 21.64 13.91 -3.25
N GLY A 230 21.06 14.51 -2.21
CA GLY A 230 19.67 14.35 -1.76
C GLY A 230 19.49 13.31 -0.65
N SER A 231 20.54 12.61 -0.22
CA SER A 231 20.40 11.59 0.84
C SER A 231 19.89 12.23 2.13
N ASN A 232 18.90 11.59 2.76
CA ASN A 232 18.21 12.06 3.98
C ASN A 232 17.53 13.44 3.83
N HIS A 233 17.14 13.85 2.62
CA HIS A 233 16.33 15.04 2.41
C HIS A 233 14.88 14.67 2.13
N LEU A 234 13.95 15.47 2.64
CA LEU A 234 12.51 15.32 2.41
C LEU A 234 11.96 16.53 1.67
N LEU A 235 11.32 16.29 0.52
CA LEU A 235 10.67 17.30 -0.31
C LEU A 235 9.16 17.03 -0.34
N PHE A 236 8.35 18.10 -0.37
CA PHE A 236 6.89 18.02 -0.46
C PHE A 236 6.41 18.54 -1.82
N ASN A 237 5.61 17.76 -2.51
CA ASN A 237 4.96 18.17 -3.76
C ASN A 237 3.54 17.58 -3.84
N MET A 238 2.52 18.39 -4.05
CA MET A 238 1.14 17.89 -4.19
C MET A 238 0.68 17.87 -5.66
N LEU A 239 1.16 18.82 -6.45
CA LEU A 239 0.78 19.02 -7.85
C LEU A 239 2.03 18.93 -8.74
N PRO A 240 2.48 17.70 -9.08
CA PRO A 240 3.61 17.51 -9.97
C PRO A 240 3.25 17.87 -11.41
N GLY A 241 4.31 18.15 -12.19
CA GLY A 241 4.21 18.42 -13.61
C GLY A 241 3.52 19.73 -13.97
N THR A 242 3.73 20.16 -15.21
CA THR A 242 3.08 21.32 -15.81
C THR A 242 2.49 20.95 -17.17
N ALA A 243 1.60 21.78 -17.71
CA ALA A 243 1.13 21.59 -19.07
C ALA A 243 2.31 21.67 -20.06
N PRO A 244 2.37 20.82 -21.09
CA PRO A 244 1.34 19.83 -21.49
C PRO A 244 1.49 18.43 -20.89
N ASP A 245 2.67 18.05 -20.36
CA ASP A 245 3.02 16.65 -20.11
C ASP A 245 2.59 16.11 -18.73
N PHE A 246 2.34 16.98 -17.73
CA PHE A 246 1.85 16.65 -16.38
C PHE A 246 2.45 15.36 -15.78
N ASN A 247 3.78 15.34 -15.61
CA ASN A 247 4.50 14.23 -15.00
C ASN A 247 3.93 13.83 -13.63
N THR A 248 4.04 12.54 -13.31
CA THR A 248 3.46 11.94 -12.10
C THR A 248 4.38 12.01 -10.88
N ALA A 249 5.52 12.69 -11.00
CA ALA A 249 6.43 13.04 -9.92
C ALA A 249 7.03 14.43 -10.17
N LEU A 250 7.70 14.98 -9.16
CA LEU A 250 8.32 16.31 -9.23
C LEU A 250 9.41 16.36 -10.31
N ASP A 251 9.36 17.36 -11.21
CA ASP A 251 10.33 17.49 -12.31
C ASP A 251 11.65 18.14 -11.89
N VAL A 252 11.66 18.83 -10.75
CA VAL A 252 12.88 19.40 -10.16
C VAL A 252 13.89 18.27 -9.94
N PRO A 253 15.12 18.36 -10.46
CA PRO A 253 16.15 17.38 -10.14
C PRO A 253 16.42 17.36 -8.62
N PHE A 254 16.21 16.22 -7.98
CA PHE A 254 16.34 16.06 -6.52
C PHE A 254 17.25 14.89 -6.09
N GLY A 255 17.87 14.20 -7.05
CA GLY A 255 18.74 13.04 -6.79
C GLY A 255 18.09 11.98 -5.90
N LYS A 256 18.70 11.73 -4.73
CA LYS A 256 18.31 10.69 -3.77
C LYS A 256 17.25 11.14 -2.76
N ALA A 257 16.75 12.38 -2.81
CA ALA A 257 15.79 12.86 -1.83
C ALA A 257 14.51 12.03 -1.80
N VAL A 258 13.95 11.86 -0.60
CA VAL A 258 12.62 11.29 -0.38
C VAL A 258 11.58 12.31 -0.82
N LEU A 259 10.64 11.89 -1.65
CA LEU A 259 9.56 12.73 -2.15
C LEU A 259 8.26 12.34 -1.45
N ALA A 260 7.67 13.30 -0.73
CA ALA A 260 6.30 13.23 -0.27
C ALA A 260 5.41 13.86 -1.36
N GLY A 261 4.77 13.01 -2.17
CA GLY A 261 4.20 13.35 -3.48
C GLY A 261 2.71 13.03 -3.63
N GLY A 262 1.91 13.96 -4.17
CA GLY A 262 0.45 13.78 -4.29
C GLY A 262 -0.05 13.08 -5.56
N GLY A 263 0.78 13.01 -6.60
CA GLY A 263 0.38 12.62 -7.96
C GLY A 263 1.01 11.34 -8.50
N PHE A 264 1.57 10.50 -7.62
CA PHE A 264 2.35 9.35 -8.01
C PHE A 264 1.61 8.34 -8.88
N SER A 265 2.33 7.81 -9.86
CA SER A 265 1.94 6.59 -10.59
C SER A 265 2.82 5.43 -10.16
N SER A 266 2.38 4.19 -10.39
CA SER A 266 3.20 2.99 -10.15
C SER A 266 4.56 2.98 -10.86
N TRP A 267 4.75 3.81 -11.90
CA TRP A 267 6.00 3.94 -12.65
C TRP A 267 6.99 4.93 -12.04
N THR A 268 6.52 5.84 -11.20
CA THR A 268 7.31 6.95 -10.63
C THR A 268 7.38 6.93 -9.12
N TYR A 269 6.47 6.22 -8.47
CA TYR A 269 6.52 5.94 -7.05
C TYR A 269 7.65 4.98 -6.72
N ARG A 270 8.44 5.28 -5.69
CA ARG A 270 9.44 4.38 -5.13
C ARG A 270 8.86 3.71 -3.87
N PRO A 271 8.36 2.47 -3.95
CA PRO A 271 7.65 1.83 -2.84
C PRO A 271 8.53 1.70 -1.60
N GLY A 272 7.97 2.02 -0.43
CA GLY A 272 8.71 2.01 0.84
C GLY A 272 9.78 3.11 0.97
N TYR A 273 10.00 3.94 -0.04
CA TYR A 273 10.96 5.05 -0.02
C TYR A 273 10.26 6.40 -0.03
N ASP A 274 9.43 6.66 -1.05
CA ASP A 274 8.60 7.87 -1.15
C ASP A 274 7.35 7.76 -0.29
N VAL A 275 6.63 8.86 -0.10
CA VAL A 275 5.36 8.87 0.65
C VAL A 275 4.27 9.48 -0.24
N SER A 276 3.22 8.73 -0.54
CA SER A 276 2.08 9.28 -1.30
C SER A 276 1.24 10.20 -0.41
N LEU A 277 0.94 11.41 -0.89
CA LEU A 277 0.18 12.43 -0.17
C LEU A 277 -1.22 12.63 -0.75
N PRO A 278 -2.17 13.10 0.05
CA PRO A 278 -3.41 13.62 -0.48
C PRO A 278 -3.19 15.03 -1.05
N VAL A 279 -3.91 15.37 -2.12
CA VAL A 279 -3.94 16.75 -2.61
C VAL A 279 -4.91 17.55 -1.74
N TYR A 280 -4.35 18.43 -0.90
CA TYR A 280 -5.13 19.21 0.05
C TYR A 280 -6.06 20.21 -0.65
N ASN A 281 -7.27 20.35 -0.12
CA ASN A 281 -8.24 21.33 -0.57
C ASN A 281 -8.44 22.41 0.50
N PRO A 282 -7.80 23.58 0.39
CA PRO A 282 -7.93 24.64 1.39
C PRO A 282 -9.34 25.23 1.45
N THR A 283 -10.15 25.06 0.39
CA THR A 283 -11.53 25.59 0.35
C THR A 283 -12.49 24.87 1.28
N LEU A 284 -12.12 23.67 1.78
CA LEU A 284 -12.89 22.96 2.80
C LEU A 284 -12.75 23.59 4.19
N ALA A 285 -11.72 24.40 4.42
CA ALA A 285 -11.51 25.06 5.69
C ALA A 285 -12.65 26.04 5.97
N GLY A 286 -13.49 25.74 6.97
CA GLY A 286 -14.65 26.55 7.34
C GLY A 286 -15.97 26.16 6.67
N VAL A 287 -15.99 25.10 5.84
CA VAL A 287 -17.24 24.55 5.32
C VAL A 287 -17.96 23.78 6.43
N ILE A 288 -19.21 24.16 6.70
CA ILE A 288 -20.09 23.45 7.63
C ILE A 288 -21.11 22.68 6.80
N LEU A 289 -21.06 21.35 6.90
CA LEU A 289 -22.02 20.49 6.23
C LEU A 289 -23.34 20.42 7.03
N PRO A 290 -24.51 20.47 6.38
CA PRO A 290 -25.78 20.26 7.06
C PRO A 290 -25.86 18.85 7.66
N THR A 291 -26.44 18.76 8.86
CA THR A 291 -26.73 17.50 9.54
C THR A 291 -27.83 16.75 8.79
N GLN A 292 -27.57 15.50 8.43
CA GLN A 292 -28.55 14.63 7.78
C GLN A 292 -29.38 13.89 8.84
N PRO A 293 -30.70 13.68 8.63
CA PRO A 293 -31.52 12.89 9.55
C PRO A 293 -31.08 11.41 9.60
N GLU A 294 -31.35 10.71 10.71
CA GLU A 294 -30.86 9.34 10.98
C GLU A 294 -31.23 8.31 9.90
N ASN A 295 -32.32 8.52 9.15
CA ASN A 295 -32.77 7.66 8.06
C ASN A 295 -32.74 8.35 6.69
N TYR A 296 -31.84 9.31 6.48
CA TYR A 296 -31.72 10.01 5.21
C TYR A 296 -31.30 9.05 4.09
N GLN A 297 -32.19 8.84 3.13
CA GLN A 297 -31.86 8.15 1.88
C GLN A 297 -31.29 9.16 0.90
N ARG A 298 -30.04 8.94 0.51
CA ARG A 298 -29.36 9.77 -0.48
C ARG A 298 -30.04 9.58 -1.85
N PRO A 299 -30.49 10.66 -2.52
CA PRO A 299 -31.26 10.55 -3.77
C PRO A 299 -30.44 10.03 -4.95
N TYR A 300 -29.11 10.15 -4.91
CA TYR A 300 -28.23 9.67 -5.97
C TYR A 300 -27.43 8.45 -5.49
N LEU A 301 -27.33 7.43 -6.34
CA LEU A 301 -26.42 6.32 -6.13
C LEU A 301 -24.99 6.79 -6.30
N ALA A 302 -24.69 7.47 -7.41
CA ALA A 302 -23.34 7.94 -7.71
C ALA A 302 -23.33 9.35 -8.31
N ILE A 303 -22.26 10.11 -8.02
CA ILE A 303 -22.04 11.45 -8.56
C ILE A 303 -20.63 11.60 -9.13
N SER A 304 -20.50 12.31 -10.26
CA SER A 304 -19.22 12.77 -10.80
C SER A 304 -19.20 14.29 -10.82
N ALA A 305 -18.38 14.90 -9.96
CA ALA A 305 -18.25 16.35 -9.80
C ALA A 305 -16.96 16.94 -10.40
N GLN A 306 -16.10 16.11 -10.99
CA GLN A 306 -14.82 16.58 -11.53
C GLN A 306 -15.03 17.36 -12.83
N ILE A 307 -14.34 18.50 -12.93
CA ILE A 307 -14.20 19.30 -14.15
C ILE A 307 -12.97 18.86 -14.95
N GLY A 308 -12.99 18.95 -16.28
CA GLY A 308 -11.82 18.62 -17.11
C GLY A 308 -11.38 17.16 -17.02
N ILE A 309 -12.36 16.24 -17.03
CA ILE A 309 -12.15 14.81 -17.28
C ILE A 309 -11.95 14.62 -18.79
N HIS A 310 -11.19 13.60 -19.20
CA HIS A 310 -11.05 13.25 -20.63
C HIS A 310 -12.43 13.04 -21.29
N PRO A 311 -12.65 13.53 -22.54
CA PRO A 311 -13.94 13.43 -23.22
C PRO A 311 -14.51 12.00 -23.29
N GLU A 312 -13.67 10.99 -23.55
CA GLU A 312 -14.13 9.59 -23.66
C GLU A 312 -14.75 9.07 -22.36
N PHE A 313 -14.09 9.28 -21.21
CA PHE A 313 -14.67 8.93 -19.91
C PHE A 313 -15.92 9.74 -19.61
N ARG A 314 -15.97 11.00 -20.08
CA ARG A 314 -17.16 11.84 -19.92
C ARG A 314 -18.35 11.29 -20.68
N ASP A 315 -18.13 10.85 -21.92
CA ASP A 315 -19.17 10.28 -22.77
C ASP A 315 -19.71 8.97 -22.17
N GLN A 316 -18.83 8.11 -21.66
CA GLN A 316 -19.23 6.89 -20.95
C GLN A 316 -20.09 7.19 -19.71
N LEU A 317 -19.70 8.17 -18.89
CA LEU A 317 -20.49 8.59 -17.74
C LEU A 317 -21.86 9.16 -18.14
N ASN A 318 -21.91 9.93 -19.22
CA ASN A 318 -23.17 10.46 -19.75
C ASN A 318 -24.08 9.33 -20.27
N GLU A 319 -23.51 8.30 -20.90
CA GLU A 319 -24.26 7.12 -21.36
C GLU A 319 -24.87 6.35 -20.17
N ILE A 320 -24.10 6.20 -19.08
CA ILE A 320 -24.59 5.60 -17.84
C ILE A 320 -25.74 6.43 -17.27
N ALA A 321 -25.57 7.75 -17.12
CA ALA A 321 -26.58 8.65 -16.57
C ALA A 321 -27.85 8.73 -17.44
N ALA A 322 -27.73 8.55 -18.76
CA ALA A 322 -28.88 8.45 -19.65
C ALA A 322 -29.72 7.19 -19.40
N LYS A 323 -29.09 6.08 -18.96
CA LYS A 323 -29.76 4.82 -18.63
C LYS A 323 -30.21 4.75 -17.16
N ARG A 324 -29.54 5.45 -16.26
CA ARG A 324 -29.71 5.38 -14.80
C ARG A 324 -29.85 6.79 -14.21
N LYS A 325 -31.08 7.17 -13.83
CA LYS A 325 -31.41 8.52 -13.30
C LYS A 325 -30.82 8.82 -11.92
N ASP A 326 -30.39 7.80 -11.20
CA ASP A 326 -29.71 7.85 -9.92
C ASP A 326 -28.20 8.14 -10.05
N PHE A 327 -27.68 8.34 -11.27
CA PHE A 327 -26.34 8.84 -11.54
C PHE A 327 -26.37 10.32 -11.91
N LEU A 328 -25.64 11.15 -11.15
CA LEU A 328 -25.57 12.59 -11.38
C LEU A 328 -24.20 13.01 -11.92
N ILE A 329 -24.18 13.58 -13.11
CA ILE A 329 -22.95 14.03 -13.77
C ILE A 329 -22.96 15.56 -13.84
N LEU A 330 -22.00 16.20 -13.16
CA LEU A 330 -21.93 17.65 -13.00
C LEU A 330 -20.80 18.26 -13.84
N HIS A 331 -21.10 19.35 -14.53
CA HIS A 331 -20.18 20.07 -15.42
C HIS A 331 -19.84 21.45 -14.86
N GLN A 332 -18.83 22.10 -15.44
CA GLN A 332 -18.62 23.52 -15.23
C GLN A 332 -19.82 24.30 -15.75
N CYS A 333 -20.34 25.24 -14.95
CA CYS A 333 -21.45 26.10 -15.37
C CYS A 333 -21.01 27.04 -16.50
N ALA A 334 -21.90 27.30 -17.47
CA ALA A 334 -21.67 28.33 -18.47
C ALA A 334 -21.69 29.72 -17.78
N THR A 335 -20.64 30.51 -17.99
CA THR A 335 -20.59 31.91 -17.53
C THR A 335 -21.55 32.75 -18.36
N THR A 336 -22.56 33.34 -17.72
CA THR A 336 -23.45 34.31 -18.39
C THR A 336 -22.73 35.65 -18.52
N VAL A 337 -22.96 36.37 -19.63
CA VAL A 337 -22.30 37.66 -19.96
C VAL A 337 -22.48 38.74 -18.87
N GLU A 338 -23.49 38.62 -18.00
CA GLU A 338 -23.73 39.51 -16.85
C GLU A 338 -22.80 39.26 -15.65
N GLU A 339 -22.15 38.10 -15.56
CA GLU A 339 -21.11 37.77 -14.54
C GLU A 339 -19.69 38.16 -15.04
N GLY A 340 -19.61 39.12 -15.96
CA GLY A 340 -18.42 39.47 -16.77
C GLY A 340 -17.19 40.05 -16.06
N ASP A 341 -17.15 40.06 -14.72
CA ASP A 341 -15.99 40.51 -13.93
C ASP A 341 -15.62 39.56 -12.77
N GLN A 342 -16.32 38.43 -12.60
CA GLN A 342 -16.02 37.47 -11.53
C GLN A 342 -15.43 36.17 -12.11
N PRO A 343 -14.25 35.72 -11.63
CA PRO A 343 -13.72 34.43 -12.04
C PRO A 343 -14.73 33.33 -11.70
N PRO A 344 -14.91 32.32 -12.58
CA PRO A 344 -15.86 31.23 -12.36
C PRO A 344 -15.56 30.57 -11.02
N THR A 345 -16.49 30.68 -10.08
CA THR A 345 -16.29 30.14 -8.74
C THR A 345 -16.42 28.62 -8.77
N THR A 346 -15.43 27.92 -8.23
CA THR A 346 -15.40 26.44 -8.12
C THR A 346 -16.44 25.88 -7.15
N ASP A 347 -17.17 26.74 -6.44
CA ASP A 347 -18.21 26.39 -5.48
C ASP A 347 -19.55 25.99 -6.14
N LYS A 348 -19.70 26.19 -7.45
CA LYS A 348 -20.93 25.89 -8.19
C LYS A 348 -20.63 25.05 -9.44
N LEU A 349 -21.34 23.94 -9.54
CA LEU A 349 -21.32 23.04 -10.70
C LEU A 349 -22.73 22.92 -11.26
N CYS A 350 -22.86 22.55 -12.53
CA CYS A 350 -24.15 22.54 -13.23
C CYS A 350 -24.55 21.14 -13.69
N HIS A 351 -25.85 20.85 -13.54
CA HIS A 351 -26.53 19.77 -14.24
C HIS A 351 -27.56 20.39 -15.20
N GLY A 352 -27.24 20.43 -16.49
CA GLY A 352 -27.99 21.25 -17.44
C GLY A 352 -27.94 22.73 -17.03
N GLN A 353 -29.11 23.32 -16.72
CA GLN A 353 -29.22 24.71 -16.24
C GLN A 353 -29.23 24.83 -14.71
N GLU A 354 -29.32 23.72 -13.98
CA GLU A 354 -29.43 23.74 -12.51
C GLU A 354 -28.05 23.90 -11.86
N LYS A 355 -27.87 24.95 -11.07
CA LYS A 355 -26.65 25.20 -10.28
C LYS A 355 -26.69 24.39 -8.97
N LYS A 356 -25.70 23.53 -8.74
CA LYS A 356 -25.49 22.73 -7.52
C LYS A 356 -24.26 23.26 -6.77
N ARG A 357 -24.35 23.32 -5.44
CA ARG A 357 -23.27 23.84 -4.59
C ARG A 357 -22.27 22.74 -4.24
N TYR A 358 -20.99 22.96 -4.56
CA TYR A 358 -19.87 22.11 -4.20
C TYR A 358 -19.24 22.55 -2.86
N PRO A 359 -18.75 21.63 -2.01
CA PRO A 359 -18.88 20.17 -2.06
C PRO A 359 -20.22 19.65 -1.48
N HIS A 360 -21.15 20.53 -1.10
CA HIS A 360 -22.40 20.17 -0.40
C HIS A 360 -23.22 19.10 -1.14
N ILE A 361 -23.32 19.19 -2.47
CA ILE A 361 -24.04 18.23 -3.31
C ILE A 361 -23.54 16.78 -3.17
N LEU A 362 -22.28 16.58 -2.77
CA LEU A 362 -21.73 15.23 -2.55
C LEU A 362 -22.42 14.52 -1.37
N GLN A 363 -23.05 15.25 -0.44
CA GLN A 363 -23.85 14.65 0.64
C GLN A 363 -25.14 13.97 0.14
N GLU A 364 -25.57 14.28 -1.08
CA GLU A 364 -26.77 13.69 -1.70
C GLU A 364 -26.48 12.40 -2.48
N ALA A 365 -25.20 12.00 -2.60
CA ALA A 365 -24.79 10.81 -3.35
C ALA A 365 -24.17 9.73 -2.47
N THR A 366 -24.41 8.45 -2.76
CA THR A 366 -23.77 7.36 -2.01
C THR A 366 -22.30 7.19 -2.38
N PHE A 367 -22.01 7.23 -3.67
CA PHE A 367 -20.69 7.03 -4.25
C PHE A 367 -20.23 8.28 -5.02
N CYS A 368 -18.93 8.60 -4.91
CA CYS A 368 -18.31 9.71 -5.63
C CYS A 368 -17.30 9.16 -6.63
N ILE A 369 -17.60 9.30 -7.91
CA ILE A 369 -16.77 8.80 -9.00
C ILE A 369 -15.57 9.73 -9.15
N ILE A 370 -14.38 9.15 -9.12
CA ILE A 370 -13.10 9.84 -9.24
C ILE A 370 -12.34 9.22 -10.41
N LEU A 371 -12.28 9.96 -11.51
CA LEU A 371 -11.64 9.58 -12.76
C LEU A 371 -10.33 10.32 -12.99
N ARG A 372 -9.55 9.82 -13.93
CA ARG A 372 -8.29 10.43 -14.35
C ARG A 372 -8.51 11.83 -14.95
N ARG A 373 -7.66 12.77 -14.56
CA ARG A 373 -7.48 14.09 -15.18
C ARG A 373 -6.04 14.24 -15.65
N ALA A 374 -5.67 15.46 -16.06
CA ALA A 374 -4.29 15.83 -16.37
C ALA A 374 -3.31 15.42 -15.26
N ARG A 375 -3.69 15.58 -13.98
CA ARG A 375 -2.97 15.04 -12.81
C ARG A 375 -3.73 13.86 -12.21
N LEU A 376 -3.00 12.83 -11.78
CA LEU A 376 -3.58 11.66 -11.11
C LEU A 376 -4.14 12.03 -9.72
N GLY A 377 -3.31 12.70 -8.92
CA GLY A 377 -3.68 13.21 -7.59
C GLY A 377 -4.63 14.40 -7.66
N GLN A 378 -5.73 14.34 -6.90
CA GLN A 378 -6.81 15.31 -6.99
C GLN A 378 -7.50 15.57 -5.66
N GLN A 379 -8.03 16.78 -5.51
CA GLN A 379 -8.79 17.23 -4.33
C GLN A 379 -10.11 16.47 -4.12
N ALA A 380 -10.70 15.96 -5.22
CA ALA A 380 -11.98 15.23 -5.20
C ALA A 380 -11.98 14.03 -4.24
N LEU A 381 -10.83 13.39 -4.02
CA LEU A 381 -10.70 12.29 -3.06
C LEU A 381 -10.94 12.77 -1.64
N GLY A 382 -10.30 13.86 -1.22
CA GLY A 382 -10.52 14.46 0.10
C GLY A 382 -11.94 14.97 0.27
N ASP A 383 -12.50 15.60 -0.77
CA ASP A 383 -13.86 16.16 -0.75
C ASP A 383 -14.94 15.07 -0.58
N ALA A 384 -14.74 13.91 -1.22
CA ALA A 384 -15.62 12.75 -1.06
C ALA A 384 -15.58 12.21 0.38
N LEU A 385 -14.39 12.04 0.96
CA LEU A 385 -14.24 11.58 2.35
C LEU A 385 -14.86 12.57 3.35
N PHE A 386 -14.62 13.88 3.16
CA PHE A 386 -15.19 14.95 3.99
C PHE A 386 -16.73 14.91 4.04
N THR A 387 -17.37 14.64 2.90
CA THR A 387 -18.84 14.66 2.75
C THR A 387 -19.51 13.31 3.05
N GLY A 388 -18.73 12.29 3.40
CA GLY A 388 -19.21 10.92 3.61
C GLY A 388 -19.71 10.24 2.34
N CYS A 389 -19.25 10.69 1.19
CA CYS A 389 -19.50 10.08 -0.11
C CYS A 389 -18.39 9.06 -0.40
N ILE A 390 -18.73 7.79 -0.64
CA ILE A 390 -17.71 6.73 -0.77
C ILE A 390 -16.96 6.93 -2.09
N PRO A 391 -15.63 7.13 -2.08
CA PRO A 391 -14.86 7.28 -3.32
C PRO A 391 -14.92 6.00 -4.16
N VAL A 392 -15.21 6.16 -5.44
CA VAL A 392 -15.03 5.15 -6.49
C VAL A 392 -13.89 5.63 -7.35
N VAL A 393 -12.71 5.06 -7.14
CA VAL A 393 -11.49 5.48 -7.82
C VAL A 393 -11.31 4.61 -9.06
N ALA A 394 -11.49 5.23 -10.22
CA ALA A 394 -11.27 4.64 -11.54
C ALA A 394 -10.10 5.36 -12.22
N ILE A 395 -8.91 5.15 -11.67
CA ILE A 395 -7.65 5.72 -12.16
C ILE A 395 -6.60 4.63 -12.13
N ASP A 396 -6.21 4.13 -13.28
CA ASP A 396 -5.22 3.06 -13.37
C ASP A 396 -3.84 3.58 -12.97
N ALA A 397 -3.05 2.74 -12.30
CA ALA A 397 -1.72 3.04 -11.80
C ALA A 397 -1.58 4.19 -10.77
N TYR A 398 -2.68 4.83 -10.33
CA TYR A 398 -2.61 5.86 -9.30
C TYR A 398 -2.29 5.28 -7.92
N ILE A 399 -1.27 5.82 -7.27
CA ILE A 399 -0.93 5.48 -5.89
C ILE A 399 -1.75 6.35 -4.95
N LEU A 400 -2.71 5.74 -4.27
CA LEU A 400 -3.58 6.45 -3.33
C LEU A 400 -2.78 7.01 -2.15
N PRO A 401 -3.23 8.10 -1.52
CA PRO A 401 -2.52 8.73 -0.42
C PRO A 401 -2.27 7.78 0.75
N PHE A 402 -1.05 7.82 1.30
CA PHE A 402 -0.59 7.01 2.41
C PHE A 402 -0.86 5.50 2.22
N SER A 403 -0.80 5.01 0.99
CA SER A 403 -1.13 3.63 0.61
C SER A 403 -0.29 2.55 1.30
N ASP A 404 0.86 2.92 1.87
CA ASP A 404 1.69 1.97 2.61
C ASP A 404 1.09 1.60 3.97
N VAL A 405 0.21 2.45 4.51
CA VAL A 405 -0.36 2.30 5.85
C VAL A 405 -1.88 2.34 5.89
N LEU A 406 -2.53 2.99 4.91
CA LEU A 406 -4.00 3.05 4.83
C LEU A 406 -4.57 1.96 3.91
N ASP A 407 -5.45 1.14 4.46
CA ASP A 407 -6.20 0.13 3.71
C ASP A 407 -7.40 0.76 3.01
N TRP A 408 -7.18 1.21 1.78
CA TRP A 408 -8.19 1.86 0.96
C TRP A 408 -9.39 0.97 0.60
N ARG A 409 -9.27 -0.37 0.68
CA ARG A 409 -10.41 -1.29 0.42
C ARG A 409 -11.52 -1.10 1.46
N ARG A 410 -11.18 -0.57 2.64
CA ARG A 410 -12.12 -0.26 3.72
C ARG A 410 -12.89 1.04 3.51
N ALA A 411 -12.38 1.97 2.68
CA ALA A 411 -12.94 3.31 2.54
C ALA A 411 -13.37 3.67 1.10
N ALA A 412 -12.87 2.96 0.09
CA ALA A 412 -13.09 3.26 -1.32
C ALA A 412 -13.32 1.98 -2.15
N ILE A 413 -13.98 2.14 -3.30
CA ILE A 413 -14.12 1.09 -4.32
C ILE A 413 -13.10 1.41 -5.42
N LEU A 414 -12.22 0.45 -5.70
CA LEU A 414 -11.23 0.58 -6.77
C LEU A 414 -11.77 -0.13 -8.01
N VAL A 415 -11.88 0.59 -9.12
CA VAL A 415 -12.42 0.09 -10.39
C VAL A 415 -11.37 0.32 -11.47
N ARG A 416 -11.19 -0.63 -12.39
CA ARG A 416 -10.30 -0.40 -13.54
C ARG A 416 -10.94 0.59 -14.50
N GLU A 417 -10.13 1.37 -15.19
CA GLU A 417 -10.65 2.31 -16.20
C GLU A 417 -11.52 1.60 -17.26
N ASP A 418 -11.13 0.41 -17.70
CA ASP A 418 -11.86 -0.43 -18.66
C ASP A 418 -13.24 -0.91 -18.14
N ASP A 419 -13.40 -1.04 -16.83
CA ASP A 419 -14.62 -1.54 -16.18
C ASP A 419 -15.63 -0.42 -15.89
N LEU A 420 -15.33 0.84 -16.26
CA LEU A 420 -16.21 1.97 -16.04
C LEU A 420 -17.65 1.77 -16.58
N PRO A 421 -17.89 1.13 -17.75
CA PRO A 421 -19.24 0.83 -18.23
C PRO A 421 -20.02 -0.13 -17.32
N LEU A 422 -19.33 -0.97 -16.53
CA LEU A 422 -19.93 -1.92 -15.59
C LEU A 422 -20.25 -1.30 -14.23
N LEU A 423 -19.91 -0.02 -14.03
CA LEU A 423 -20.02 0.66 -12.76
C LEU A 423 -21.41 0.54 -12.10
N PRO A 424 -22.56 0.68 -12.79
CA PRO A 424 -23.86 0.48 -12.17
C PRO A 424 -24.02 -0.90 -11.52
N LYS A 425 -23.57 -1.95 -12.21
CA LYS A 425 -23.64 -3.33 -11.70
C LYS A 425 -22.74 -3.52 -10.48
N ILE A 426 -21.54 -2.94 -10.50
CA ILE A 426 -20.59 -3.02 -9.37
C ILE A 426 -21.18 -2.33 -8.13
N LEU A 427 -21.73 -1.12 -8.29
CA LEU A 427 -22.27 -0.35 -7.17
C LEU A 427 -23.55 -0.95 -6.59
N ASP A 428 -24.40 -1.56 -7.42
CA ASP A 428 -25.62 -2.23 -6.95
C ASP A 428 -25.33 -3.48 -6.09
N GLN A 429 -24.14 -4.10 -6.23
CA GLN A 429 -23.73 -5.27 -5.45
C GLN A 429 -23.24 -4.93 -4.03
N VAL A 430 -23.02 -3.65 -3.73
CA VAL A 430 -22.53 -3.22 -2.42
C VAL A 430 -23.68 -3.16 -1.43
N SER A 431 -23.60 -3.98 -0.37
CA SER A 431 -24.65 -4.04 0.65
C SER A 431 -24.73 -2.75 1.47
N VAL A 432 -25.92 -2.47 2.03
CA VAL A 432 -26.15 -1.30 2.90
C VAL A 432 -25.24 -1.32 4.13
N GLY A 433 -24.99 -2.50 4.71
CA GLY A 433 -24.04 -2.69 5.81
C GLY A 433 -22.63 -2.25 5.42
N ARG A 434 -22.15 -2.71 4.26
CA ARG A 434 -20.84 -2.34 3.74
C ARG A 434 -20.73 -0.84 3.45
N ILE A 435 -21.79 -0.22 2.91
CA ILE A 435 -21.84 1.24 2.68
C ILE A 435 -21.66 2.00 4.00
N MET A 436 -22.33 1.58 5.07
CA MET A 436 -22.20 2.23 6.38
C MET A 436 -20.79 2.10 6.95
N GLU A 437 -20.17 0.92 6.85
CA GLU A 437 -18.77 0.69 7.25
C GLU A 437 -17.81 1.59 6.47
N MET A 438 -17.92 1.62 5.13
CA MET A 438 -17.03 2.40 4.28
C MET A 438 -17.15 3.90 4.52
N ARG A 439 -18.36 4.40 4.78
CA ARG A 439 -18.56 5.81 5.16
C ARG A 439 -17.90 6.15 6.49
N LYS A 440 -18.08 5.29 7.50
CA LYS A 440 -17.44 5.48 8.82
C LYS A 440 -15.92 5.46 8.69
N GLN A 441 -15.40 4.55 7.88
CA GLN A 441 -13.96 4.48 7.59
C GLN A 441 -13.46 5.73 6.86
N GLY A 442 -14.17 6.17 5.83
CA GLY A 442 -13.79 7.36 5.06
C GLY A 442 -13.78 8.64 5.92
N GLN A 443 -14.77 8.79 6.80
CA GLN A 443 -14.80 9.90 7.77
C GLN A 443 -13.63 9.83 8.76
N PHE A 444 -13.25 8.62 9.20
CA PHE A 444 -12.08 8.42 10.05
C PHE A 444 -10.78 8.81 9.32
N PHE A 445 -10.58 8.36 8.08
CA PHE A 445 -9.43 8.74 7.27
C PHE A 445 -9.35 10.25 7.05
N TRP A 446 -10.49 10.88 6.73
CA TRP A 446 -10.57 12.33 6.62
C TRP A 446 -10.11 13.03 7.89
N THR A 447 -10.76 12.70 9.01
CA THR A 447 -10.58 13.38 10.29
C THR A 447 -9.17 13.23 10.83
N LYS A 448 -8.57 12.05 10.67
CA LYS A 448 -7.27 11.72 11.26
C LYS A 448 -6.08 12.10 10.37
N TYR A 449 -6.22 12.01 9.04
CA TYR A 449 -5.06 12.07 8.14
C TYR A 449 -5.14 13.18 7.07
N PHE A 450 -6.35 13.65 6.68
CA PHE A 450 -6.51 14.56 5.52
C PHE A 450 -6.99 15.96 5.92
N LYS A 451 -7.52 16.12 7.15
CA LYS A 451 -8.28 17.29 7.58
C LYS A 451 -7.55 18.63 7.38
N SER A 452 -6.23 18.67 7.59
CA SER A 452 -5.41 19.86 7.33
C SER A 452 -3.99 19.48 6.93
N MET A 453 -3.23 20.48 6.49
CA MET A 453 -1.79 20.34 6.23
C MET A 453 -1.03 19.80 7.44
N LYS A 454 -1.44 20.17 8.66
CA LYS A 454 -0.81 19.66 9.89
C LYS A 454 -0.96 18.15 10.03
N GLU A 455 -2.16 17.60 9.85
CA GLU A 455 -2.37 16.15 9.92
C GLU A 455 -1.64 15.41 8.80
N ILE A 456 -1.64 15.95 7.58
CA ILE A 456 -0.93 15.37 6.43
C ILE A 456 0.58 15.31 6.71
N THR A 457 1.17 16.40 7.22
CA THR A 457 2.58 16.47 7.57
C THR A 457 2.92 15.50 8.69
N LEU A 458 2.20 15.51 9.81
CA LEU A 458 2.47 14.60 10.93
C LEU A 458 2.33 13.13 10.54
N THR A 459 1.37 12.81 9.67
CA THR A 459 1.20 11.47 9.11
C THR A 459 2.42 11.05 8.29
N THR A 460 2.90 11.93 7.41
CA THR A 460 4.12 11.71 6.62
C THR A 460 5.32 11.44 7.53
N LEU A 461 5.51 12.25 8.57
CA LEU A 461 6.61 12.07 9.52
C LEU A 461 6.50 10.77 10.30
N GLN A 462 5.29 10.36 10.70
CA GLN A 462 5.08 9.09 11.39
C GLN A 462 5.36 7.89 10.48
N ILE A 463 4.98 7.92 9.20
CA ILE A 463 5.32 6.87 8.22
C ILE A 463 6.83 6.75 8.08
N LEU A 464 7.53 7.88 7.92
CA LEU A 464 9.00 7.86 7.85
C LEU A 464 9.62 7.33 9.13
N ASN A 465 9.10 7.73 10.29
CA ASN A 465 9.55 7.22 11.58
C ASN A 465 9.44 5.70 11.69
N ASP A 466 8.30 5.15 11.29
CA ASP A 466 8.00 3.72 11.36
C ASP A 466 8.92 2.92 10.43
N ARG A 467 9.32 3.49 9.28
CA ARG A 467 10.32 2.89 8.38
C ARG A 467 11.72 2.89 9.00
N VAL A 468 12.10 3.94 9.72
CA VAL A 468 13.42 4.04 10.38
C VAL A 468 13.51 3.12 11.58
N PHE A 469 12.40 2.98 12.33
CA PHE A 469 12.33 2.17 13.55
C PHE A 469 11.20 1.13 13.46
N PRO A 470 11.34 0.07 12.62
CA PRO A 470 10.29 -0.92 12.39
C PRO A 470 9.77 -1.62 13.66
N TYR A 471 10.63 -1.79 14.66
CA TYR A 471 10.27 -2.42 15.94
C TYR A 471 9.32 -1.55 16.80
N ALA A 472 9.30 -0.24 16.58
CA ALA A 472 8.43 0.71 17.27
C ALA A 472 7.32 1.25 16.35
N ALA A 473 7.20 0.69 15.14
CA ALA A 473 6.24 1.11 14.14
C ALA A 473 4.80 0.93 14.64
N LYS A 474 3.91 1.82 14.18
CA LYS A 474 2.48 1.68 14.42
C LYS A 474 1.95 0.49 13.63
N ASP A 475 1.04 -0.27 14.25
CA ASP A 475 0.42 -1.42 13.62
C ASP A 475 -0.75 -1.01 12.70
N ASP A 476 -1.24 -1.97 11.91
CA ASP A 476 -2.39 -1.78 11.02
C ASP A 476 -3.62 -1.22 11.76
N ALA A 477 -3.87 -1.69 12.98
CA ALA A 477 -5.00 -1.24 13.79
C ALA A 477 -4.90 0.26 14.08
N TRP A 478 -3.72 0.75 14.49
CA TRP A 478 -3.51 2.18 14.72
C TRP A 478 -3.78 3.02 13.47
N TRP A 479 -3.45 2.51 12.29
CA TRP A 479 -3.69 3.20 11.02
C TRP A 479 -5.14 3.12 10.51
N ASN A 480 -5.80 1.98 10.70
CA ASN A 480 -7.03 1.65 10.00
C ASN A 480 -8.25 1.41 10.90
N GLU A 481 -8.15 1.56 12.22
CA GLU A 481 -9.28 1.38 13.15
C GLU A 481 -9.62 2.69 13.89
N PRO A 482 -10.88 3.20 13.81
CA PRO A 482 -11.29 4.46 14.46
C PRO A 482 -11.15 4.47 15.97
N MET A 483 -11.40 3.30 16.57
CA MET A 483 -11.01 2.98 17.94
C MET A 483 -10.09 1.79 17.79
N PRO A 484 -8.78 1.99 17.60
CA PRO A 484 -7.86 0.88 17.60
C PRO A 484 -8.09 0.21 18.93
N ARG A 485 -8.63 -1.01 18.89
CA ARG A 485 -8.81 -1.76 20.12
C ARG A 485 -7.41 -1.83 20.69
N GLN A 486 -7.25 -1.36 21.93
CA GLN A 486 -6.11 -1.78 22.72
C GLN A 486 -6.31 -3.29 22.87
N GLY A 487 -5.92 -4.06 21.85
CA GLY A 487 -5.42 -5.41 22.06
C GLY A 487 -4.48 -5.26 23.23
N ALA A 488 -4.61 -6.15 24.22
CA ALA A 488 -3.82 -6.02 25.43
C ALA A 488 -2.39 -5.71 25.00
N ILE A 489 -1.88 -4.53 25.40
CA ILE A 489 -0.45 -4.21 25.29
C ILE A 489 0.21 -5.49 25.74
N ASN A 490 1.02 -6.12 24.87
CA ASN A 490 1.61 -7.43 25.14
C ASN A 490 1.90 -7.50 26.64
N PRO A 491 1.08 -8.24 27.43
CA PRO A 491 1.15 -8.10 28.89
C PRO A 491 2.48 -8.62 29.41
N LEU A 492 3.22 -9.24 28.50
CA LEU A 492 4.49 -9.84 28.71
C LEU A 492 5.54 -8.85 28.18
N PHE A 493 6.43 -8.48 29.08
CA PHE A 493 7.80 -8.09 28.80
C PHE A 493 8.55 -9.26 28.10
N LEU A 494 7.97 -9.90 27.08
CA LEU A 494 8.66 -10.92 26.31
C LEU A 494 9.86 -10.24 25.67
N PRO A 495 11.04 -10.84 25.75
CA PRO A 495 12.13 -10.40 24.91
C PRO A 495 11.63 -10.43 23.46
N LEU A 496 11.93 -9.38 22.69
CA LEU A 496 11.54 -9.22 21.28
C LEU A 496 11.89 -10.46 20.43
N ILE A 497 12.83 -11.28 20.92
CA ILE A 497 13.21 -12.58 20.38
C ILE A 497 13.30 -13.56 21.56
N PRO A 498 12.51 -14.64 21.59
CA PRO A 498 12.63 -15.66 22.62
C PRO A 498 14.01 -16.34 22.52
N PRO A 499 14.69 -16.61 23.65
CA PRO A 499 16.03 -17.19 23.63
C PRO A 499 16.04 -18.56 22.92
N LYS A 500 16.91 -18.70 21.91
CA LYS A 500 17.08 -19.93 21.10
C LYS A 500 17.35 -21.20 21.92
N SER A 501 17.84 -21.06 23.15
CA SER A 501 18.26 -22.19 24.01
C SER A 501 17.11 -23.10 24.49
N HIS A 502 15.85 -22.67 24.41
CA HIS A 502 14.73 -23.42 25.01
C HIS A 502 13.95 -24.30 24.01
N GLY A 503 14.12 -24.11 22.70
CA GLY A 503 13.40 -24.90 21.70
C GLY A 503 11.87 -24.76 21.79
N PHE A 504 11.16 -25.83 21.42
CA PHE A 504 9.69 -25.91 21.49
C PHE A 504 9.20 -27.28 22.02
N THR A 505 7.96 -27.33 22.53
CA THR A 505 7.27 -28.55 22.92
C THR A 505 6.26 -28.93 21.85
N ALA A 506 6.34 -30.14 21.32
CA ALA A 506 5.32 -30.65 20.40
C ALA A 506 4.15 -31.25 21.18
N VAL A 507 2.93 -30.81 20.87
CA VAL A 507 1.68 -31.30 21.45
C VAL A 507 0.91 -32.03 20.37
N VAL A 508 0.79 -33.36 20.52
CA VAL A 508 0.10 -34.24 19.58
C VAL A 508 -1.19 -34.75 20.22
N LEU A 509 -2.33 -34.34 19.68
CA LEU A 509 -3.63 -34.90 20.08
C LEU A 509 -3.87 -36.17 19.28
N THR A 510 -4.25 -37.26 19.93
CA THR A 510 -4.51 -38.52 19.24
C THR A 510 -5.79 -39.21 19.69
N TYR A 511 -6.48 -39.82 18.72
CA TYR A 511 -7.65 -40.66 18.96
C TYR A 511 -7.60 -41.88 18.02
N ASP A 512 -7.28 -43.04 18.59
CA ASP A 512 -7.28 -44.35 17.92
C ASP A 512 -6.43 -44.47 16.64
N ARG A 513 -5.29 -43.76 16.58
CA ARG A 513 -4.34 -43.78 15.45
C ARG A 513 -2.89 -44.02 15.89
N GLU A 514 -2.65 -45.13 16.59
CA GLU A 514 -1.34 -45.46 17.18
C GLU A 514 -0.19 -45.49 16.17
N GLU A 515 -0.37 -46.15 15.02
CA GLU A 515 0.71 -46.31 14.03
C GLU A 515 1.11 -44.97 13.41
N SER A 516 0.12 -44.17 13.02
CA SER A 516 0.34 -42.82 12.47
C SER A 516 0.97 -41.88 13.51
N LEU A 517 0.50 -41.93 14.76
CA LEU A 517 1.10 -41.20 15.88
C LEU A 517 2.59 -41.54 16.03
N PHE A 518 2.95 -42.82 15.97
CA PHE A 518 4.35 -43.23 16.08
C PHE A 518 5.20 -42.76 14.90
N ALA A 519 4.64 -42.73 13.69
CA ALA A 519 5.32 -42.16 12.52
C ALA A 519 5.56 -40.65 12.70
N VAL A 520 4.55 -39.89 13.13
CA VAL A 520 4.67 -38.45 13.42
C VAL A 520 5.73 -38.20 14.49
N ILE A 521 5.71 -38.94 15.61
CA ILE A 521 6.70 -38.79 16.69
C ILE A 521 8.13 -39.04 16.20
N ASN A 522 8.35 -40.10 15.41
CA ASN A 522 9.66 -40.38 14.82
C ASN A 522 10.14 -39.24 13.92
N GLN A 523 9.24 -38.66 13.11
CA GLN A 523 9.55 -37.57 12.20
C GLN A 523 9.94 -36.30 12.94
N ILE A 524 9.10 -35.83 13.87
CA ILE A 524 9.35 -34.58 14.61
C ILE A 524 10.55 -34.70 15.56
N SER A 525 10.87 -35.91 16.04
CA SER A 525 11.99 -36.14 16.95
C SER A 525 13.37 -35.81 16.37
N GLN A 526 13.46 -35.75 15.04
CA GLN A 526 14.68 -35.41 14.31
C GLN A 526 14.95 -33.90 14.26
N THR A 527 13.95 -33.06 14.58
CA THR A 527 14.11 -31.61 14.58
C THR A 527 15.04 -31.15 15.72
N PRO A 528 16.12 -30.41 15.43
CA PRO A 528 17.09 -29.98 16.43
C PRO A 528 16.47 -29.25 17.62
N SER A 529 15.60 -28.27 17.33
CA SER A 529 14.98 -27.39 18.33
C SER A 529 13.80 -28.02 19.09
N LEU A 530 13.44 -29.29 18.84
CA LEU A 530 12.43 -29.97 19.65
C LEU A 530 12.98 -30.28 21.05
N SER A 531 12.27 -29.84 22.08
CA SER A 531 12.65 -30.03 23.49
C SER A 531 11.90 -31.18 24.17
N LYS A 532 10.61 -31.34 23.88
CA LYS A 532 9.74 -32.34 24.52
C LYS A 532 8.57 -32.70 23.61
N VAL A 533 8.09 -33.95 23.69
CA VAL A 533 6.84 -34.40 23.06
C VAL A 533 5.81 -34.68 24.15
N LEU A 534 4.67 -34.01 24.07
CA LEU A 534 3.49 -34.26 24.89
C LEU A 534 2.39 -34.86 24.02
N VAL A 535 2.00 -36.09 24.34
CA VAL A 535 0.88 -36.78 23.68
C VAL A 535 -0.36 -36.63 24.55
N VAL A 536 -1.37 -35.97 23.99
CA VAL A 536 -2.70 -35.83 24.58
C VAL A 536 -3.54 -37.00 24.08
N TRP A 537 -3.69 -38.00 24.93
CA TRP A 537 -4.40 -39.23 24.61
C TRP A 537 -5.89 -39.06 24.85
N ASN A 538 -6.64 -38.91 23.75
CA ASN A 538 -8.05 -38.49 23.80
C ASN A 538 -9.05 -39.64 23.86
N ASN A 539 -8.59 -40.89 23.93
CA ASN A 539 -9.44 -42.08 24.01
C ASN A 539 -9.59 -42.55 25.47
N GLN A 540 -10.82 -42.56 25.98
CA GLN A 540 -11.13 -42.99 27.35
C GLN A 540 -11.39 -44.50 27.45
N GLU A 541 -11.82 -45.14 26.37
CA GLU A 541 -12.12 -46.57 26.31
C GLU A 541 -10.85 -47.42 26.20
N LYS A 542 -9.80 -46.85 25.59
CA LYS A 542 -8.53 -47.52 25.30
C LYS A 542 -7.40 -46.84 26.08
N SER A 543 -6.71 -47.59 26.93
CA SER A 543 -5.53 -47.09 27.63
C SER A 543 -4.36 -46.86 26.66
N PRO A 544 -3.46 -45.90 26.94
CA PRO A 544 -2.24 -45.72 26.16
C PRO A 544 -1.42 -47.01 26.06
N PRO A 545 -0.72 -47.24 24.93
CA PRO A 545 0.15 -48.40 24.76
C PRO A 545 1.22 -48.49 25.85
N PRO A 546 1.68 -49.71 26.19
CA PRO A 546 2.76 -49.90 27.13
C PRO A 546 4.06 -49.28 26.59
N VAL A 547 4.93 -48.80 27.48
CA VAL A 547 6.11 -47.95 27.17
C VAL A 547 7.03 -48.59 26.13
N GLU A 548 7.11 -49.92 26.08
CA GLU A 548 7.95 -50.68 25.16
C GLU A 548 7.53 -50.54 23.69
N ARG A 549 6.26 -50.22 23.43
CA ARG A 549 5.71 -50.05 22.08
C ARG A 549 5.98 -48.65 21.51
N TRP A 550 6.30 -47.67 22.35
CA TRP A 550 6.54 -46.30 21.93
C TRP A 550 7.86 -46.14 21.18
N PRO A 551 7.96 -45.18 20.26
CA PRO A 551 9.20 -44.89 19.55
C PRO A 551 10.34 -44.50 20.50
N LYS A 552 11.52 -45.10 20.30
CA LYS A 552 12.72 -44.78 21.08
C LYS A 552 13.38 -43.52 20.53
N ILE A 553 12.95 -42.38 21.06
CA ILE A 553 13.47 -41.06 20.66
C ILE A 553 14.46 -40.51 21.70
N SER A 554 15.34 -39.61 21.28
CA SER A 554 16.32 -38.95 22.15
C SER A 554 15.72 -37.83 23.01
N LYS A 555 14.50 -37.39 22.69
CA LYS A 555 13.77 -36.31 23.37
C LYS A 555 12.79 -36.88 24.40
N PRO A 556 12.56 -36.20 25.54
CA PRO A 556 11.55 -36.62 26.51
C PRO A 556 10.15 -36.73 25.90
N LEU A 557 9.47 -37.84 26.16
CA LEU A 557 8.08 -38.11 25.74
C LEU A 557 7.20 -38.31 26.98
N LYS A 558 6.09 -37.59 27.03
CA LYS A 558 5.06 -37.71 28.07
C LYS A 558 3.70 -37.97 27.44
N VAL A 559 2.92 -38.85 28.06
CA VAL A 559 1.54 -39.13 27.67
C VAL A 559 0.61 -38.68 28.80
N VAL A 560 -0.44 -37.94 28.45
CA VAL A 560 -1.51 -37.50 29.35
C VAL A 560 -2.84 -37.99 28.78
N GLN A 561 -3.53 -38.85 29.53
CA GLN A 561 -4.86 -39.31 29.16
C GLN A 561 -5.92 -38.33 29.65
N THR A 562 -6.76 -37.86 28.73
CA THR A 562 -7.81 -36.87 29.02
C THR A 562 -9.04 -37.54 29.61
N LYS A 563 -9.86 -36.76 30.33
CA LYS A 563 -11.09 -37.24 30.97
C LYS A 563 -12.23 -37.48 29.98
N GLU A 564 -12.25 -36.73 28.88
CA GLU A 564 -13.30 -36.71 27.86
C GLU A 564 -12.66 -36.48 26.49
N ASN A 565 -13.26 -37.02 25.42
CA ASN A 565 -12.82 -36.81 24.05
C ASN A 565 -13.24 -35.41 23.56
N LYS A 566 -12.32 -34.46 23.59
CA LYS A 566 -12.51 -33.07 23.12
C LYS A 566 -11.35 -32.61 22.26
N LEU A 567 -11.61 -31.92 21.16
CA LEU A 567 -10.54 -31.36 20.31
C LEU A 567 -9.75 -30.26 21.03
N SER A 568 -10.42 -29.47 21.86
CA SER A 568 -9.83 -28.38 22.63
C SER A 568 -8.81 -28.84 23.67
N ASN A 569 -8.77 -30.13 24.04
CA ASN A 569 -7.82 -30.69 25.00
C ASN A 569 -6.35 -30.46 24.63
N ARG A 570 -6.05 -30.24 23.35
CA ARG A 570 -4.69 -29.92 22.89
C ARG A 570 -4.23 -28.51 23.27
N PHE A 571 -5.16 -27.62 23.60
CA PHE A 571 -4.89 -26.23 24.01
C PHE A 571 -4.93 -26.05 25.53
N TYR A 572 -5.11 -27.13 26.30
CA TYR A 572 -5.05 -27.04 27.74
C TYR A 572 -3.60 -26.72 28.18
N PRO A 573 -3.38 -25.80 29.13
CA PRO A 573 -2.04 -25.43 29.59
C PRO A 573 -1.52 -26.48 30.59
N TYR A 574 -1.07 -27.61 30.07
CA TYR A 574 -0.46 -28.69 30.86
C TYR A 574 0.84 -28.24 31.54
N ASP A 575 1.04 -28.66 32.78
CA ASP A 575 2.25 -28.33 33.55
C ASP A 575 3.53 -28.88 32.90
N GLU A 576 3.42 -29.90 32.06
CA GLU A 576 4.53 -30.47 31.32
C GLU A 576 5.05 -29.57 30.17
N ILE A 577 4.32 -28.53 29.79
CA ILE A 577 4.72 -27.56 28.76
C ILE A 577 5.59 -26.47 29.40
N GLU A 578 6.90 -26.68 29.37
CA GLU A 578 7.88 -25.76 29.98
C GLU A 578 8.38 -24.70 28.99
N THR A 579 8.38 -25.00 27.69
CA THR A 579 8.84 -24.09 26.64
C THR A 579 7.84 -22.97 26.34
N GLU A 580 8.32 -21.80 25.93
CA GLU A 580 7.43 -20.70 25.50
C GLU A 580 6.70 -21.01 24.19
N CYS A 581 7.33 -21.78 23.30
CA CYS A 581 6.76 -22.21 22.02
C CYS A 581 6.10 -23.58 22.14
N ILE A 582 4.91 -23.71 21.56
CA ILE A 582 4.20 -24.97 21.33
C ILE A 582 4.10 -25.21 19.83
N LEU A 583 4.47 -26.41 19.38
CA LEU A 583 4.05 -26.95 18.08
C LEU A 583 2.79 -27.78 18.30
N ALA A 584 1.63 -27.30 17.86
CA ALA A 584 0.47 -28.17 17.71
C ALA A 584 0.59 -28.92 16.39
N ILE A 585 0.48 -30.25 16.45
CA ILE A 585 0.53 -31.13 15.28
C ILE A 585 -0.52 -32.24 15.40
N ASP A 586 -1.21 -32.54 14.29
CA ASP A 586 -2.16 -33.65 14.20
C ASP A 586 -1.44 -34.99 14.04
N ASP A 587 -2.08 -36.07 14.50
CA ASP A 587 -1.49 -37.41 14.55
C ASP A 587 -1.37 -38.11 13.19
N ASP A 588 -1.82 -37.47 12.10
CA ASP A 588 -1.75 -37.94 10.71
C ASP A 588 -0.80 -37.13 9.80
N ILE A 589 -0.05 -36.18 10.37
CA ILE A 589 0.82 -35.28 9.61
C ILE A 589 2.25 -35.82 9.53
N VAL A 590 2.43 -36.86 8.72
CA VAL A 590 3.74 -37.52 8.52
C VAL A 590 4.64 -36.84 7.49
N MET A 591 4.10 -35.91 6.69
CA MET A 591 4.78 -35.33 5.52
C MET A 591 5.64 -34.09 5.82
N VAL A 592 5.65 -33.57 7.05
CA VAL A 592 6.48 -32.39 7.39
C VAL A 592 7.92 -32.85 7.61
N THR A 593 8.88 -32.17 7.00
CA THR A 593 10.30 -32.49 7.18
C THR A 593 10.87 -31.82 8.45
N PRO A 594 11.95 -32.37 9.04
CA PRO A 594 12.61 -31.72 10.18
C PRO A 594 13.10 -30.30 9.85
N ASP A 595 13.57 -30.06 8.62
CA ASP A 595 13.97 -28.75 8.10
C ASP A 595 12.80 -27.76 8.08
N GLU A 596 11.61 -28.22 7.67
CA GLU A 596 10.41 -27.39 7.68
C GLU A 596 10.04 -26.98 9.09
N LEU A 597 10.06 -27.91 10.06
CA LEU A 597 9.76 -27.62 11.46
C LEU A 597 10.80 -26.68 12.08
N GLU A 598 12.08 -26.89 11.79
CA GLU A 598 13.15 -26.02 12.28
C GLU A 598 12.97 -24.60 11.73
N PHE A 599 12.70 -24.45 10.44
CA PHE A 599 12.44 -23.15 9.84
C PHE A 599 11.16 -22.49 10.38
N GLY A 600 10.07 -23.26 10.54
CA GLY A 600 8.84 -22.77 11.13
C GLY A 600 9.03 -22.26 12.56
N TYR A 601 9.86 -22.95 13.35
CA TYR A 601 10.28 -22.48 14.66
C TYR A 601 11.09 -21.18 14.56
N GLU A 602 12.09 -21.08 13.68
CA GLU A 602 12.88 -19.85 13.50
C GLU A 602 12.01 -18.65 13.13
N VAL A 603 11.02 -18.84 12.24
CA VAL A 603 10.04 -17.79 11.89
C VAL A 603 9.21 -17.41 13.12
N TRP A 604 8.74 -18.37 13.91
CA TRP A 604 8.02 -18.06 15.16
C TRP A 604 8.87 -17.26 16.15
N GLN A 605 10.19 -17.47 16.20
CA GLN A 605 11.05 -16.66 17.06
C GLN A 605 11.07 -15.17 16.67
N GLU A 606 10.87 -14.85 15.41
CA GLU A 606 10.75 -13.45 14.95
C GLU A 606 9.35 -12.87 15.19
N PHE A 607 8.33 -13.73 15.27
CA PHE A 607 6.93 -13.35 15.40
C PHE A 607 6.21 -14.13 16.52
N PRO A 608 6.69 -14.09 17.78
CA PRO A 608 6.18 -14.93 18.85
C PRO A 608 4.74 -14.60 19.26
N ASP A 609 4.25 -13.42 18.87
CA ASP A 609 2.88 -12.94 19.09
C ASP A 609 1.88 -13.42 18.02
N ARG A 610 2.31 -14.21 17.03
CA ARG A 610 1.45 -14.70 15.94
C ARG A 610 1.40 -16.22 15.91
N LEU A 611 0.34 -16.72 15.26
CA LEU A 611 0.25 -18.12 14.87
C LEU A 611 1.07 -18.30 13.59
N VAL A 612 2.05 -19.20 13.63
CA VAL A 612 2.98 -19.47 12.52
C VAL A 612 2.82 -20.91 12.07
N GLY A 613 2.51 -21.17 10.81
CA GLY A 613 2.31 -22.56 10.36
C GLY A 613 2.11 -22.71 8.87
N TYR A 614 1.67 -23.89 8.43
CA TYR A 614 1.74 -24.27 7.01
C TYR A 614 0.38 -24.21 6.30
N PRO A 615 -0.70 -24.83 6.80
CA PRO A 615 -1.98 -24.82 6.09
C PRO A 615 -2.70 -23.47 6.29
N GLY A 616 -2.57 -22.59 5.30
CA GLY A 616 -3.32 -21.33 5.24
C GLY A 616 -4.77 -21.51 4.78
N ARG A 617 -5.69 -20.72 5.35
CA ARG A 617 -7.12 -20.64 5.00
C ARG A 617 -7.61 -19.21 5.02
N LEU A 618 -8.78 -18.98 4.43
CA LEU A 618 -9.34 -17.65 4.25
C LEU A 618 -10.77 -17.57 4.79
N HIS A 619 -11.16 -16.41 5.31
CA HIS A 619 -12.55 -16.04 5.52
C HIS A 619 -12.94 -15.06 4.43
N LEU A 620 -14.12 -15.25 3.84
CA LEU A 620 -14.65 -14.39 2.79
C LEU A 620 -16.03 -13.91 3.16
N TRP A 621 -16.38 -12.68 2.78
CA TRP A 621 -17.74 -12.22 2.90
C TRP A 621 -18.56 -12.82 1.76
N ASP A 622 -19.62 -13.55 2.09
CA ASP A 622 -20.60 -14.01 1.13
C ASP A 622 -21.71 -12.97 1.00
N HIS A 623 -21.79 -12.36 -0.19
CA HIS A 623 -22.78 -11.34 -0.49
C HIS A 623 -24.20 -11.90 -0.61
N GLU A 624 -24.37 -13.18 -0.98
CA GLU A 624 -25.69 -13.80 -1.15
C GLU A 624 -26.34 -14.08 0.20
N THR A 625 -25.57 -14.68 1.11
CA THR A 625 -26.06 -15.01 2.45
C THR A 625 -25.88 -13.90 3.49
N SER A 626 -25.14 -12.83 3.13
CA SER A 626 -24.74 -11.75 4.05
C SER A 626 -24.07 -12.28 5.32
N LYS A 627 -23.20 -13.28 5.15
CA LYS A 627 -22.46 -13.95 6.23
C LYS A 627 -21.01 -14.16 5.81
N TRP A 628 -20.13 -14.30 6.81
CA TRP A 628 -18.77 -14.74 6.56
C TRP A 628 -18.73 -16.25 6.31
N LYS A 629 -18.00 -16.66 5.28
CA LYS A 629 -17.79 -18.06 4.90
C LYS A 629 -16.33 -18.48 5.06
N TYR A 630 -16.13 -19.76 5.31
CA TYR A 630 -14.81 -20.40 5.30
C TYR A 630 -14.42 -20.76 3.86
N GLU A 631 -13.20 -20.43 3.47
CA GLU A 631 -12.65 -20.74 2.15
C GLU A 631 -11.35 -21.54 2.27
N SER A 632 -11.26 -22.60 1.44
CA SER A 632 -10.15 -23.56 1.42
C SER A 632 -9.37 -23.60 0.10
N GLU A 633 -9.78 -22.80 -0.88
CA GLU A 633 -9.10 -22.66 -2.18
C GLU A 633 -7.70 -22.04 -2.08
N TRP A 634 -6.92 -22.17 -3.18
CA TRP A 634 -5.59 -21.55 -3.28
C TRP A 634 -5.73 -20.05 -3.57
N THR A 635 -5.51 -19.24 -2.55
CA THR A 635 -5.35 -17.79 -2.70
C THR A 635 -3.98 -17.36 -2.20
N ASN A 636 -3.50 -16.22 -2.70
CA ASN A 636 -2.33 -15.54 -2.11
C ASN A 636 -2.67 -14.94 -0.74
N ASP A 637 -3.94 -14.58 -0.57
CA ASP A 637 -4.54 -14.13 0.68
C ASP A 637 -4.73 -15.29 1.67
N ILE A 638 -4.34 -15.08 2.93
CA ILE A 638 -4.69 -15.92 4.07
C ILE A 638 -5.23 -15.06 5.20
N SER A 639 -6.02 -15.66 6.07
CA SER A 639 -6.46 -15.02 7.32
C SER A 639 -6.40 -15.95 8.52
N MET A 640 -6.18 -17.25 8.27
CA MET A 640 -6.09 -18.29 9.28
C MET A 640 -4.96 -19.25 8.92
N VAL A 641 -4.30 -19.78 9.95
CA VAL A 641 -3.40 -20.94 9.85
C VAL A 641 -3.97 -22.05 10.72
N LEU A 642 -4.14 -23.25 10.16
CA LEU A 642 -4.72 -24.35 10.92
C LEU A 642 -3.72 -24.91 11.93
N THR A 643 -4.18 -25.17 13.16
CA THR A 643 -3.34 -25.66 14.27
C THR A 643 -2.92 -27.11 14.11
N GLY A 644 -3.34 -27.77 13.03
CA GLY A 644 -2.90 -29.13 12.70
C GLY A 644 -1.42 -29.24 12.38
N VAL A 645 -0.76 -28.14 12.00
CA VAL A 645 0.71 -27.97 12.08
C VAL A 645 1.01 -26.48 12.25
N ALA A 646 1.09 -26.01 13.49
CA ALA A 646 1.39 -24.60 13.77
C ALA A 646 2.14 -24.39 15.09
N PHE A 647 3.00 -23.38 15.09
CA PHE A 647 3.72 -22.83 16.22
C PHE A 647 2.99 -21.63 16.82
N TYR A 648 2.89 -21.59 18.14
CA TYR A 648 2.32 -20.45 18.87
C TYR A 648 2.86 -20.39 20.30
N HIS A 649 2.67 -19.24 20.95
CA HIS A 649 3.08 -19.03 22.33
C HIS A 649 2.17 -19.77 23.31
N LYS A 650 2.73 -20.45 24.32
CA LYS A 650 1.95 -21.19 25.35
C LYS A 650 0.90 -20.34 26.08
N TYR A 651 1.09 -19.02 26.08
CA TYR A 651 0.15 -18.06 26.65
C TYR A 651 -1.22 -18.11 25.95
N PHE A 652 -1.26 -18.40 24.64
CA PHE A 652 -2.53 -18.53 23.94
C PHE A 652 -3.32 -19.77 24.39
N SER A 653 -2.67 -20.86 24.84
CA SER A 653 -3.34 -21.99 25.50
C SER A 653 -4.03 -21.57 26.80
N TYR A 654 -3.36 -20.72 27.61
CA TYR A 654 -3.94 -20.15 28.82
C TYR A 654 -5.14 -19.25 28.49
N LEU A 655 -5.00 -18.36 27.51
CA LEU A 655 -6.11 -17.48 27.07
C LEU A 655 -7.28 -18.28 26.51
N TYR A 656 -7.01 -19.29 25.70
CA TYR A 656 -8.02 -20.19 25.15
C TYR A 656 -8.79 -20.84 26.30
N THR A 657 -8.10 -21.47 27.24
CA THR A 657 -8.73 -22.23 28.32
C THR A 657 -9.48 -21.35 29.33
N TYR A 658 -8.89 -20.23 29.74
CA TYR A 658 -9.37 -19.46 30.90
C TYR A 658 -9.99 -18.10 30.58
N LYS A 659 -9.75 -17.54 29.38
CA LYS A 659 -10.25 -16.20 28.99
C LYS A 659 -11.26 -16.23 27.86
N MET A 660 -11.17 -17.19 26.95
CA MET A 660 -12.15 -17.33 25.86
C MET A 660 -13.56 -17.53 26.42
N SER A 661 -14.53 -16.89 25.78
CA SER A 661 -15.95 -17.03 26.11
C SER A 661 -16.31 -18.50 26.24
N ARG A 662 -17.03 -18.85 27.30
CA ARG A 662 -17.55 -20.21 27.49
C ARG A 662 -18.39 -20.63 26.29
N HIS A 663 -19.20 -19.72 25.74
CA HIS A 663 -20.03 -19.99 24.55
C HIS A 663 -19.22 -20.51 23.35
N ILE A 664 -18.06 -19.90 23.05
CA ILE A 664 -17.22 -20.33 21.94
C ILE A 664 -16.59 -21.70 22.21
N ARG A 665 -16.13 -21.93 23.45
CA ARG A 665 -15.51 -23.21 23.83
C ARG A 665 -16.52 -24.35 23.82
N ASP A 666 -17.70 -24.11 24.37
CA ASP A 666 -18.79 -25.09 24.38
C ASP A 666 -19.22 -25.39 22.94
N TRP A 667 -19.31 -24.39 22.06
CA TRP A 667 -19.57 -24.60 20.63
C TRP A 667 -18.53 -25.52 19.99
N VAL A 668 -17.24 -25.26 20.18
CA VAL A 668 -16.15 -26.11 19.64
C VAL A 668 -16.23 -27.54 20.17
N ASP A 669 -16.46 -27.71 21.47
CA ASP A 669 -16.54 -29.03 22.11
C ASP A 669 -17.78 -29.81 21.65
N ASP A 670 -18.94 -29.15 21.53
CA ASP A 670 -20.22 -29.76 21.15
C ASP A 670 -20.24 -30.19 19.67
N HIS A 671 -19.60 -29.41 18.80
CA HIS A 671 -19.54 -29.66 17.36
C HIS A 671 -18.33 -30.53 16.96
N MET A 672 -17.37 -30.74 17.88
CA MET A 672 -16.12 -31.45 17.60
C MET A 672 -15.42 -30.90 16.34
N ASN A 673 -15.38 -29.57 16.21
CA ASN A 673 -14.82 -28.86 15.05
C ASN A 673 -14.42 -27.42 15.43
N CYS A 674 -13.71 -26.73 14.53
CA CYS A 674 -13.44 -25.29 14.60
C CYS A 674 -12.56 -24.82 15.77
N GLU A 675 -11.84 -25.72 16.42
CA GLU A 675 -10.90 -25.37 17.50
C GLU A 675 -9.76 -24.50 16.99
N ASP A 676 -9.33 -24.76 15.75
CA ASP A 676 -8.32 -23.99 15.04
C ASP A 676 -8.82 -22.59 14.62
N ILE A 677 -10.06 -22.49 14.14
CA ILE A 677 -10.73 -21.22 13.83
C ILE A 677 -10.83 -20.39 15.11
N ALA A 678 -11.30 -20.99 16.22
CA ALA A 678 -11.40 -20.32 17.51
C ALA A 678 -10.03 -19.82 18.00
N MET A 679 -8.95 -20.59 17.81
CA MET A 679 -7.59 -20.15 18.13
C MET A 679 -7.16 -18.95 17.27
N ASN A 680 -7.43 -18.96 15.96
CA ASN A 680 -7.13 -17.82 15.08
C ASN A 680 -7.91 -16.56 15.49
N PHE A 681 -9.21 -16.71 15.79
CA PHE A 681 -10.04 -15.61 16.31
C PHE A 681 -9.45 -15.04 17.61
N LEU A 682 -9.04 -15.91 18.55
CA LEU A 682 -8.44 -15.50 19.80
C LEU A 682 -7.14 -14.72 19.59
N VAL A 683 -6.20 -15.30 18.84
CA VAL A 683 -4.88 -14.71 18.61
C VAL A 683 -5.03 -13.37 17.90
N THR A 684 -5.76 -13.31 16.78
CA THR A 684 -5.93 -12.07 16.01
C THR A 684 -6.73 -11.02 16.78
N ASN A 685 -7.76 -11.39 17.54
CA ASN A 685 -8.48 -10.43 18.38
C ASN A 685 -7.60 -9.87 19.52
N TYR A 686 -6.68 -10.69 20.05
CA TYR A 686 -5.80 -10.26 21.14
C TYR A 686 -4.64 -9.39 20.66
N THR A 687 -4.05 -9.72 19.50
CA THR A 687 -2.84 -9.07 18.99
C THR A 687 -3.09 -8.03 17.89
N GLY A 688 -4.28 -8.04 17.28
CA GLY A 688 -4.61 -7.20 16.14
C GLY A 688 -3.85 -7.56 14.86
N LYS A 689 -3.14 -8.70 14.83
CA LYS A 689 -2.24 -9.11 13.74
C LYS A 689 -2.71 -10.41 13.07
N PRO A 690 -2.57 -10.54 11.74
CA PRO A 690 -2.87 -11.77 11.02
C PRO A 690 -1.80 -12.86 11.29
N PRO A 691 -2.11 -14.14 11.04
CA PRO A 691 -1.14 -15.24 11.16
C PRO A 691 -0.05 -15.18 10.08
N ILE A 692 0.99 -16.01 10.21
CA ILE A 692 2.08 -16.14 9.24
C ILE A 692 2.09 -17.54 8.64
N LYS A 693 2.04 -17.61 7.31
CA LYS A 693 2.24 -18.85 6.57
C LYS A 693 3.71 -19.09 6.28
N VAL A 694 4.13 -20.34 6.42
CA VAL A 694 5.50 -20.81 6.17
C VAL A 694 5.48 -21.85 5.06
N ALA A 695 6.36 -21.69 4.06
CA ALA A 695 6.52 -22.61 2.94
C ALA A 695 5.23 -22.86 2.10
N PRO A 696 5.32 -23.38 0.86
CA PRO A 696 4.16 -23.52 -0.02
C PRO A 696 3.40 -24.84 0.17
N ARG A 697 3.10 -25.27 1.41
CA ARG A 697 2.29 -26.49 1.63
C ARG A 697 0.79 -26.18 1.68
N LYS A 698 0.00 -26.84 0.82
CA LYS A 698 -1.47 -26.69 0.76
C LYS A 698 -2.22 -27.56 1.77
N LYS A 699 -1.82 -28.82 1.79
CA LYS A 699 -2.42 -29.94 2.52
C LYS A 699 -1.31 -30.95 2.77
N PHE A 700 -1.33 -31.56 3.94
CA PHE A 700 -0.56 -32.77 4.20
C PHE A 700 -1.45 -33.93 3.76
N LYS A 701 -1.05 -34.67 2.72
CA LYS A 701 -1.77 -35.88 2.32
C LYS A 701 -1.28 -37.01 3.23
N CYS A 702 -2.17 -37.70 3.92
CA CYS A 702 -1.81 -38.96 4.55
C CYS A 702 -1.71 -40.04 3.45
N PRO A 703 -0.55 -40.70 3.24
CA PRO A 703 -0.42 -41.74 2.21
C PRO A 703 -1.29 -42.97 2.45
N GLU A 704 -1.62 -43.24 3.72
CA GLU A 704 -2.27 -44.47 4.18
C GLU A 704 -3.77 -44.30 4.45
N CYS A 705 -4.28 -43.07 4.40
CA CYS A 705 -5.67 -42.77 4.75
C CYS A 705 -6.57 -42.87 3.50
N THR A 706 -7.68 -43.60 3.60
CA THR A 706 -8.71 -43.60 2.55
C THR A 706 -9.58 -42.35 2.66
N ASN A 707 -10.10 -41.81 1.54
CA ASN A 707 -10.90 -40.57 1.52
C ASN A 707 -12.13 -40.59 2.46
N ALA A 708 -12.58 -41.76 2.92
CA ALA A 708 -13.70 -41.93 3.84
C ALA A 708 -13.34 -41.69 5.32
N GLU A 709 -12.04 -41.70 5.69
CA GLU A 709 -11.56 -41.55 7.07
C GLU A 709 -11.08 -40.13 7.40
N MET A 710 -11.11 -39.22 6.42
CA MET A 710 -10.70 -37.82 6.56
C MET A 710 -11.92 -36.91 6.77
N ILE A 711 -12.07 -36.38 7.99
CA ILE A 711 -13.14 -35.43 8.37
C ILE A 711 -13.19 -34.22 7.42
N SER A 712 -12.03 -33.81 6.87
CA SER A 712 -11.88 -32.69 5.94
C SER A 712 -12.37 -32.93 4.51
N ALA A 713 -12.81 -34.14 4.16
CA ALA A 713 -13.31 -34.49 2.82
C ALA A 713 -14.84 -34.38 2.67
N ASN A 714 -15.58 -34.18 3.77
CA ASN A 714 -17.04 -34.04 3.75
C ASN A 714 -17.48 -32.59 3.44
N MET A 715 -18.50 -32.41 2.60
CA MET A 715 -19.09 -31.11 2.28
C MET A 715 -19.74 -30.47 3.53
N GLU A 716 -20.34 -31.28 4.40
CA GLU A 716 -20.94 -30.82 5.67
C GLU A 716 -19.91 -30.16 6.58
N HIS A 717 -18.67 -30.66 6.58
CA HIS A 717 -17.58 -30.13 7.39
C HIS A 717 -17.17 -28.69 6.98
N MET A 718 -17.29 -28.35 5.69
CA MET A 718 -17.00 -26.99 5.20
C MET A 718 -18.14 -26.01 5.52
N VAL A 719 -19.38 -26.50 5.51
CA VAL A 719 -20.56 -25.71 5.91
C VAL A 719 -20.47 -25.38 7.40
N GLU A 720 -20.20 -26.38 8.23
CA GLU A 720 -20.05 -26.22 9.68
C GLU A 720 -18.92 -25.22 10.02
N ARG A 721 -17.79 -25.27 9.32
CA ARG A 721 -16.72 -24.27 9.51
C ARG A 721 -17.14 -22.85 9.15
N SER A 722 -17.99 -22.68 8.14
CA SER A 722 -18.57 -21.36 7.82
C SER A 722 -19.52 -20.89 8.92
N GLU A 723 -20.31 -21.80 9.50
CA GLU A 723 -21.19 -21.51 10.64
C GLU A 723 -20.39 -21.11 11.89
N CYS A 724 -19.27 -21.78 12.17
CA CYS A 724 -18.36 -21.40 13.26
C CYS A 724 -17.85 -19.97 13.11
N ILE A 725 -17.41 -19.56 11.91
CA ILE A 725 -16.95 -18.19 11.66
C ILE A 725 -18.07 -17.19 11.96
N ALA A 726 -19.29 -17.45 11.48
CA ALA A 726 -20.43 -16.58 11.70
C ALA A 726 -20.82 -16.48 13.19
N GLU A 727 -20.80 -17.59 13.93
CA GLU A 727 -21.15 -17.60 15.35
C GLU A 727 -20.07 -16.95 16.23
N PHE A 728 -18.79 -17.15 15.88
CA PHE A 728 -17.69 -16.50 16.57
C PHE A 728 -17.67 -15.00 16.30
N GLU A 729 -17.91 -14.56 15.06
CA GLU A 729 -18.05 -13.14 14.70
C GLU A 729 -19.11 -12.46 15.56
N LYS A 730 -20.28 -13.08 15.67
CA LYS A 730 -21.38 -12.61 16.52
C LYS A 730 -20.98 -12.55 17.99
N SER A 731 -20.26 -13.55 18.50
CA SER A 731 -19.79 -13.62 19.88
C SER A 731 -18.75 -12.52 20.20
N TYR A 732 -17.89 -12.18 19.24
CA TYR A 732 -16.91 -11.09 19.36
C TYR A 732 -17.49 -9.71 19.01
N GLY A 733 -18.69 -9.66 18.41
CA GLY A 733 -19.36 -8.44 17.94
C GLY A 733 -18.67 -7.76 16.75
N MET A 734 -17.74 -8.45 16.08
CA MET A 734 -17.11 -8.06 14.82
C MET A 734 -16.31 -9.24 14.26
N MET A 735 -15.84 -9.13 13.02
CA MET A 735 -14.87 -10.06 12.43
C MET A 735 -13.44 -9.69 12.86
N PRO A 736 -12.78 -10.44 13.76
CA PRO A 736 -11.42 -10.15 14.17
C PRO A 736 -10.38 -10.61 13.14
N LEU A 737 -10.68 -11.63 12.32
CA LEU A 737 -9.72 -12.17 11.36
C LEU A 737 -9.29 -11.09 10.36
N LYS A 738 -7.99 -11.04 10.07
CA LYS A 738 -7.41 -10.10 9.10
C LYS A 738 -6.79 -10.87 7.95
N THR A 739 -7.07 -10.42 6.73
CA THR A 739 -6.47 -11.00 5.52
C THR A 739 -5.08 -10.43 5.28
N VAL A 740 -4.14 -11.27 4.89
CA VAL A 740 -2.74 -10.91 4.60
C VAL A 740 -2.21 -11.71 3.41
N GLU A 741 -1.38 -11.09 2.58
CA GLU A 741 -0.62 -11.74 1.51
C GLU A 741 0.85 -11.89 1.95
N PHE A 742 1.08 -12.69 2.99
CA PHE A 742 2.41 -12.86 3.58
C PHE A 742 2.79 -14.33 3.73
N ARG A 743 3.95 -14.70 3.19
CA ARG A 743 4.59 -16.00 3.39
C ARG A 743 6.06 -15.82 3.73
N ALA A 744 6.52 -16.52 4.76
CA ALA A 744 7.93 -16.64 5.07
C ALA A 744 8.53 -17.84 4.32
N ASP A 745 9.59 -17.56 3.56
CA ASP A 745 10.40 -18.58 2.87
C ASP A 745 11.89 -18.44 3.26
N PRO A 746 12.65 -19.54 3.28
CA PRO A 746 14.09 -19.47 3.50
C PRO A 746 14.82 -18.64 2.43
N VAL A 747 15.96 -18.06 2.76
CA VAL A 747 16.87 -17.48 1.77
C VAL A 747 17.37 -18.58 0.83
N LEU A 748 17.39 -18.26 -0.47
CA LEU A 748 17.64 -19.21 -1.58
C LEU A 748 16.51 -20.23 -1.82
N PHE A 749 15.32 -19.98 -1.28
CA PHE A 749 14.14 -20.78 -1.61
C PHE A 749 13.82 -20.67 -3.10
N LYS A 750 13.72 -21.83 -3.77
CA LYS A 750 13.61 -21.99 -5.24
C LYS A 750 14.79 -21.51 -6.09
N ASP A 751 15.84 -20.95 -5.51
CA ASP A 751 17.04 -20.58 -6.26
C ASP A 751 17.78 -21.83 -6.76
N ASN A 752 18.31 -21.75 -7.98
CA ASN A 752 19.05 -22.83 -8.63
C ASN A 752 20.51 -22.87 -8.13
N VAL A 753 20.69 -23.15 -6.85
CA VAL A 753 21.98 -23.27 -6.17
C VAL A 753 22.16 -24.68 -5.60
N PRO A 754 23.41 -25.19 -5.50
CA PRO A 754 23.71 -26.47 -4.87
C PRO A 754 23.06 -26.62 -3.49
N LYS A 755 22.61 -27.85 -3.15
CA LYS A 755 21.88 -28.12 -1.90
C LYS A 755 22.71 -27.79 -0.67
N GLU A 756 24.04 -27.91 -0.77
CA GLU A 756 25.00 -27.64 0.31
C GLU A 756 25.05 -26.16 0.68
N LEU A 757 24.60 -25.25 -0.21
CA LEU A 757 24.48 -23.82 0.06
C LEU A 757 23.12 -23.47 0.67
N LYS A 758 22.14 -24.39 0.66
CA LYS A 758 20.82 -24.19 1.26
C LYS A 758 20.85 -24.70 2.69
N ARG A 759 20.61 -23.79 3.64
CA ARG A 759 20.54 -24.13 5.07
C ARG A 759 19.42 -25.14 5.37
N PHE A 760 18.29 -24.99 4.68
CA PHE A 760 17.14 -25.88 4.76
C PHE A 760 16.90 -26.48 3.36
N HIS A 761 17.52 -27.62 3.10
CA HIS A 761 17.54 -28.23 1.76
C HIS A 761 16.34 -29.14 1.52
N ASP A 762 15.65 -29.57 2.58
CA ASP A 762 14.49 -30.44 2.54
C ASP A 762 13.15 -29.70 2.73
N ILE A 763 13.13 -28.38 2.51
CA ILE A 763 11.88 -27.61 2.49
C ILE A 763 11.15 -27.82 1.17
N GLY A 764 9.92 -28.31 1.25
CA GLY A 764 9.12 -28.67 0.08
C GLY A 764 9.63 -29.90 -0.68
N SER A 765 10.59 -30.67 -0.13
CA SER A 765 10.90 -32.00 -0.64
C SER A 765 9.87 -32.99 -0.08
N LEU A 766 8.97 -33.45 -0.96
CA LEU A 766 8.21 -34.71 -0.95
C LEU A 766 7.20 -34.69 -2.10
#